data_AF-A0A2V8BJX8-F1
#
_entry.id   AF-A0A2V8BJX8-F1
#
_cell.length_a   1.000
_cell.length_b   1.000
_cell.length_c   1.000
_cell.angle_alpha   90.00
_cell.angle_beta   90.00
_cell.angle_gamma   90.00
#
_symmetry.space_group_name_H-M   'P 1'
#
loop_
_entity.id
_entity.type
_entity.pdbx_description
1 polymer ?
#
loop_
_entity_poly.entity_id
_entity_poly.type
_entity_poly.pdbx_seq_one_letter_code
_entity_poly.pdbx_strand_id
1 'polypeptide(L)'
;MPGPSPVMTLRAEKSLLDRALSLCADVRAGEGTTAVLMLINIFVLLVCYSVIKTVREPLILLGGGAEVRSYAAAGQALLLMGFVPLYSWFVSRVDRAKLLVGVTLFFVVCIELFASAVAAGVPYVGIAFFIWVGIFNISLVAQFWSFANDIYSKESGARLFPIIVIGMTAGAPLGSFVSARLFRLGFHPQSILQISALLLAASVVLYLWINSRDARQPSQAQPTMSSSGGFRLVLGSGHLRMIAALIVLLNVVNTTGEYAISRLLTDHVNHLALVDPTLDRQAFIGTYAGEYQLWVNVTAFLLQAFVASRLVRHRGLAGVLLALPLIALGGYSIIAAGAGFALVRWIKTAENATDYSIMNTARQLLWLPTTRDEKYKAKQAIDTFFVRGGDVLSAAAVYAGTSILHLSVAQFAGVNIVLTLAWLTIALRIAHPQWTLPRLQPRRLAAAAAAVVVIAFASPTSAQDTREAQLAAERAEKATRLHPYEPTTTERRILMVENALRADRPVYAFIGSAFDGGGLAIGPGYRARFADSGKLDAHAAWSAKNYKVADAQLRLPDFAHRRVTIQLDGHWLDAPKVAFYGLGNASSAHRQDFAYRTANVGTSARVQAAPFVSLGAGVDMLAIDATNASPTYRRSRLFAGFDWRTSPTYTRRGGFYRLDWSDYHETTTGGRSSFRRVDAELDQFFPILRENWVIALRAATSSTDTSAGNDVPYFLMPDLGGSHTLRGYQFGRFRDRNRLLLSAEYRWTAGSFVDMALFADTGKVAERFSDLDLQNLKTSYGVGLTLHTLTRTVTRIELARTRDGMGLSFSFSPSF
;
A
#
# COMPACT_ATOMS: atom_id res chain seq x y z
N MET A 1 36.11 27.39 54.87
CA MET A 1 36.11 26.21 53.98
C MET A 1 35.52 26.64 52.64
N PRO A 2 36.21 26.46 51.52
CA PRO A 2 35.66 26.80 50.21
C PRO A 2 34.64 25.74 49.78
N GLY A 3 33.51 26.19 49.24
CA GLY A 3 32.41 25.33 48.76
C GLY A 3 32.79 24.55 47.49
N PRO A 4 32.04 23.48 47.17
CA PRO A 4 32.34 22.63 46.03
C PRO A 4 32.15 23.39 44.71
N SER A 5 33.20 23.37 43.89
CA SER A 5 33.22 23.91 42.53
C SER A 5 32.14 23.24 41.66
N PRO A 6 31.38 23.98 40.84
CA PRO A 6 30.43 23.38 39.92
C PRO A 6 31.21 22.66 38.81
N VAL A 7 31.06 21.34 38.74
CA VAL A 7 31.53 20.54 37.60
C VAL A 7 30.76 21.00 36.37
N MET A 8 31.39 21.80 35.50
CA MET A 8 30.91 22.08 34.15
C MET A 8 30.85 20.74 33.39
N THR A 9 29.67 20.14 33.33
CA THR A 9 29.39 19.10 32.33
C THR A 9 29.41 19.76 30.96
N LEU A 10 30.54 19.68 30.26
CA LEU A 10 30.62 19.96 28.83
C LEU A 10 29.54 19.11 28.15
N ARG A 11 28.47 19.76 27.67
CA ARG A 11 27.46 19.08 26.84
C ARG A 11 28.17 18.61 25.58
N ALA A 12 28.47 17.32 25.51
CA ALA A 12 29.02 16.70 24.32
C ALA A 12 28.17 17.10 23.10
N GLU A 13 28.80 17.68 22.08
CA GLU A 13 28.08 18.15 20.91
C GLU A 13 27.50 16.97 20.13
N LYS A 14 26.23 17.07 19.74
CA LYS A 14 25.57 16.08 18.88
C LYS A 14 26.27 16.04 17.53
N SER A 15 26.69 14.85 17.09
CA SER A 15 27.20 14.61 15.74
C SER A 15 26.13 14.90 14.68
N LEU A 16 26.51 15.08 13.41
CA LEU A 16 25.55 15.26 12.31
C LEU A 16 24.52 14.12 12.25
N LEU A 17 24.96 12.89 12.54
CA LEU A 17 24.12 11.70 12.59
C LEU A 17 23.16 11.76 13.79
N ASP A 18 23.62 12.16 14.98
CA ASP A 18 22.76 12.36 16.15
C ASP A 18 21.70 13.44 15.90
N ARG A 19 22.06 14.52 15.19
CA ARG A 19 21.15 15.61 14.81
C ARG A 19 20.10 15.15 13.81
N ALA A 20 20.48 14.38 12.79
CA ALA A 20 19.55 13.84 11.80
C ALA A 20 18.55 12.86 12.44
N LEU A 21 19.02 11.94 13.29
CA LEU A 21 18.13 11.00 13.99
C LEU A 21 17.27 11.67 15.07
N SER A 22 17.72 12.82 15.61
CA SER A 22 16.94 13.63 16.56
C SER A 22 15.63 14.17 15.96
N LEU A 23 15.47 14.14 14.63
CA LEU A 23 14.20 14.48 13.97
C LEU A 23 13.11 13.43 14.21
N CYS A 24 13.50 12.18 14.48
CA CYS A 24 12.60 11.03 14.60
C CYS A 24 12.46 10.51 16.04
N ALA A 25 13.51 10.61 16.88
CA ALA A 25 13.46 10.27 18.31
C ALA A 25 14.49 11.07 19.12
N ASP A 26 14.38 11.09 20.45
CA ASP A 26 15.33 11.81 21.31
C ASP A 26 16.68 11.05 21.44
N VAL A 27 17.62 11.38 20.54
CA VAL A 27 18.98 10.84 20.47
C VAL A 27 19.98 11.78 21.14
N ARG A 28 20.71 11.29 22.16
CA ARG A 28 21.78 12.07 22.83
C ARG A 28 23.12 11.91 22.10
N ALA A 29 24.06 12.82 22.39
CA ALA A 29 25.37 12.82 21.73
C ALA A 29 26.11 11.50 21.96
N GLY A 30 26.56 10.86 20.88
CA GLY A 30 27.26 9.57 20.91
C GLY A 30 26.35 8.33 20.86
N GLU A 31 25.03 8.47 21.00
CA GLU A 31 24.08 7.35 20.95
C GLU A 31 23.71 6.93 19.51
N GLY A 32 23.79 7.85 18.54
CA GLY A 32 23.28 7.64 17.19
C GLY A 32 23.98 6.53 16.42
N THR A 33 25.32 6.41 16.52
CA THR A 33 26.05 5.38 15.78
C THR A 33 25.66 3.97 16.23
N THR A 34 25.62 3.71 17.55
CA THR A 34 25.22 2.40 18.08
C THR A 34 23.77 2.08 17.72
N ALA A 35 22.87 3.06 17.77
CA ALA A 35 21.47 2.89 17.35
C ALA A 35 21.34 2.52 15.87
N VAL A 36 22.12 3.14 14.98
CA VAL A 36 22.14 2.80 13.55
C VAL A 36 22.72 1.41 13.31
N LEU A 37 23.80 1.03 14.01
CA LEU A 37 24.36 -0.32 13.89
C LEU A 37 23.37 -1.38 14.35
N MET A 38 22.65 -1.14 15.46
CA MET A 38 21.59 -2.04 15.94
C MET A 38 20.42 -2.11 14.96
N LEU A 39 20.02 -0.99 14.35
CA LEU A 39 19.00 -0.94 13.30
C LEU A 39 19.43 -1.76 12.08
N ILE A 40 20.65 -1.55 11.57
CA ILE A 40 21.18 -2.28 10.41
C ILE A 40 21.26 -3.77 10.74
N ASN A 41 21.68 -4.12 11.94
CA ASN A 41 21.83 -5.51 12.34
C ASN A 41 20.48 -6.24 12.39
N ILE A 42 19.46 -5.67 13.04
CA ILE A 42 18.12 -6.30 13.04
C ILE A 42 17.50 -6.33 11.65
N PHE A 43 17.77 -5.32 10.82
CA PHE A 43 17.36 -5.31 9.42
C PHE A 43 17.97 -6.49 8.65
N VAL A 44 19.28 -6.70 8.74
CA VAL A 44 19.98 -7.82 8.09
C VAL A 44 19.45 -9.17 8.59
N LEU A 45 19.23 -9.31 9.90
CA LEU A 45 18.65 -10.53 10.49
C LEU A 45 17.24 -10.83 9.95
N LEU A 46 16.39 -9.82 9.80
CA LEU A 46 15.04 -10.00 9.27
C LEU A 46 15.00 -10.26 7.76
N VAL A 47 15.95 -9.69 7.00
CA VAL A 47 16.16 -10.06 5.59
C VAL A 47 16.56 -11.54 5.51
N CYS A 48 17.56 -11.96 6.28
CA CYS A 48 18.03 -13.36 6.33
C CYS A 48 16.88 -14.33 6.69
N TYR A 49 16.15 -14.05 7.78
CA TYR A 49 15.01 -14.86 8.18
C TYR A 49 13.94 -14.95 7.10
N SER A 50 13.61 -13.85 6.43
CA SER A 50 12.57 -13.83 5.40
C SER A 50 12.98 -14.59 4.14
N VAL A 51 14.27 -14.56 3.77
CA VAL A 51 14.82 -15.36 2.68
C VAL A 51 14.73 -16.85 3.01
N ILE A 52 15.20 -17.27 4.18
CA ILE A 52 15.13 -18.66 4.66
C ILE A 52 13.68 -19.15 4.72
N LYS A 53 12.77 -18.32 5.25
CA LYS A 53 11.33 -18.62 5.31
C LYS A 53 10.74 -18.86 3.92
N THR A 54 11.19 -18.11 2.91
CA THR A 54 10.70 -18.26 1.53
C THR A 54 11.26 -19.53 0.88
N VAL A 55 12.52 -19.86 1.13
CA VAL A 55 13.16 -21.10 0.66
C VAL A 55 12.49 -22.35 1.23
N ARG A 56 11.98 -22.27 2.46
CA ARG A 56 11.29 -23.37 3.13
C ARG A 56 10.07 -23.88 2.37
N GLU A 57 9.28 -22.99 1.76
CA GLU A 57 8.00 -23.35 1.14
C GLU A 57 8.14 -24.33 -0.04
N PRO A 58 9.00 -24.12 -1.06
CA PRO A 58 9.19 -25.11 -2.12
C PRO A 58 9.75 -26.44 -1.61
N LEU A 59 10.67 -26.42 -0.62
CA LEU A 59 11.26 -27.65 -0.08
C LEU A 59 10.25 -28.55 0.63
N ILE A 60 9.30 -27.96 1.37
CA ILE A 60 8.27 -28.74 2.08
C ILE A 60 7.12 -29.14 1.14
N LEU A 61 6.67 -28.24 0.25
CA LEU A 61 5.50 -28.48 -0.60
C LEU A 61 5.78 -29.46 -1.73
N LEU A 62 6.98 -29.42 -2.34
CA LEU A 62 7.35 -30.39 -3.38
C LEU A 62 7.76 -31.74 -2.79
N GLY A 63 8.33 -31.75 -1.58
CA GLY A 63 8.77 -32.98 -0.91
C GLY A 63 7.63 -33.78 -0.27
N GLY A 64 6.66 -33.11 0.36
CA GLY A 64 5.61 -33.77 1.14
C GLY A 64 4.18 -33.23 0.94
N GLY A 65 3.98 -32.18 0.15
CA GLY A 65 2.66 -31.59 -0.07
C GLY A 65 2.16 -30.70 1.08
N ALA A 66 0.90 -30.26 0.96
CA ALA A 66 0.29 -29.33 1.90
C ALA A 66 -0.02 -29.97 3.26
N GLU A 67 -0.34 -31.26 3.26
CA GLU A 67 -0.66 -32.05 4.45
C GLU A 67 0.58 -32.21 5.33
N VAL A 68 1.72 -32.62 4.74
CA VAL A 68 2.99 -32.76 5.48
C VAL A 68 3.48 -31.41 6.00
N ARG A 69 3.25 -30.30 5.28
CA ARG A 69 3.52 -28.95 5.79
C ARG A 69 2.73 -28.68 7.08
N SER A 70 1.45 -29.04 7.14
CA SER A 70 0.63 -28.90 8.35
C SER A 70 1.12 -29.80 9.49
N TYR A 71 1.53 -31.04 9.21
CA TYR A 71 2.09 -31.94 10.23
C TYR A 71 3.45 -31.47 10.74
N ALA A 72 4.31 -30.94 9.86
CA ALA A 72 5.58 -30.35 10.21
C ALA A 72 5.41 -29.12 11.12
N ALA A 73 4.35 -28.33 10.93
CA ALA A 73 4.01 -27.22 11.84
C ALA A 73 3.67 -27.70 13.26
N ALA A 74 2.92 -28.80 13.41
CA ALA A 74 2.66 -29.41 14.70
C ALA A 74 3.94 -30.00 15.34
N GLY A 75 4.78 -30.68 14.56
CA GLY A 75 6.08 -31.18 15.02
C GLY A 75 6.99 -30.05 15.50
N GLN A 76 7.06 -28.95 14.74
CA GLN A 76 7.77 -27.73 15.13
C GLN A 76 7.21 -27.16 16.44
N ALA A 77 5.89 -27.09 16.59
CA ALA A 77 5.25 -26.56 17.77
C ALA A 77 5.59 -27.36 19.04
N LEU A 78 5.54 -28.70 18.97
CA LEU A 78 5.91 -29.60 20.06
C LEU A 78 7.39 -29.48 20.44
N LEU A 79 8.28 -29.44 19.44
CA LEU A 79 9.72 -29.28 19.68
C LEU A 79 10.05 -27.93 20.32
N LEU A 80 9.36 -26.86 19.91
CA LEU A 80 9.54 -25.53 20.48
C LEU A 80 9.11 -25.44 21.96
N MET A 81 8.12 -26.22 22.39
CA MET A 81 7.74 -26.28 23.81
C MET A 81 8.88 -26.79 24.70
N GLY A 82 9.69 -27.75 24.21
CA GLY A 82 10.88 -28.23 24.90
C GLY A 82 12.11 -27.34 24.69
N PHE A 83 12.28 -26.79 23.49
CA PHE A 83 13.43 -25.97 23.14
C PHE A 83 13.46 -24.64 23.89
N VAL A 84 12.35 -23.92 24.04
CA VAL A 84 12.34 -22.59 24.66
C VAL A 84 12.86 -22.59 26.11
N PRO A 85 12.42 -23.50 27.00
CA PRO A 85 13.01 -23.64 28.34
C PRO A 85 14.49 -24.05 28.31
N LEU A 86 14.86 -25.00 27.46
CA LEU A 86 16.25 -25.47 27.33
C LEU A 86 17.18 -24.35 26.87
N TYR A 87 16.74 -23.57 25.88
CA TYR A 87 17.46 -22.43 25.37
C TYR A 87 17.61 -21.35 26.45
N SER A 88 16.53 -21.01 27.16
CA SER A 88 16.58 -20.03 28.26
C SER A 88 17.54 -20.44 29.37
N TRP A 89 17.56 -21.74 29.72
CA TRP A 89 18.52 -22.31 30.66
C TRP A 89 19.97 -22.20 30.15
N PHE A 90 20.20 -22.49 28.87
CA PHE A 90 21.53 -22.39 28.26
C PHE A 90 22.04 -20.95 28.24
N VAL A 91 21.21 -20.00 27.82
CA VAL A 91 21.54 -18.56 27.81
C VAL A 91 21.93 -18.06 29.20
N SER A 92 21.30 -18.57 30.25
CA SER A 92 21.62 -18.17 31.63
C SER A 92 23.01 -18.60 32.13
N ARG A 93 23.71 -19.49 31.40
CA ARG A 93 24.99 -20.10 31.83
C ARG A 93 26.21 -19.70 31.00
N VAL A 94 26.01 -19.01 29.88
CA VAL A 94 27.09 -18.70 28.93
C VAL A 94 27.27 -17.19 28.84
N ASP A 95 28.53 -16.75 28.74
CA ASP A 95 28.84 -15.35 28.48
C ASP A 95 28.15 -14.87 27.20
N ARG A 96 27.57 -13.67 27.24
CA ARG A 96 26.72 -13.10 26.17
C ARG A 96 27.41 -13.04 24.81
N ALA A 97 28.69 -12.64 24.77
CA ALA A 97 29.40 -12.43 23.51
C ALA A 97 29.76 -13.78 22.89
N LYS A 98 30.18 -14.74 23.72
CA LYS A 98 30.43 -16.12 23.31
C LYS A 98 29.15 -16.83 22.87
N LEU A 99 28.05 -16.61 23.58
CA LEU A 99 26.74 -17.15 23.26
C LEU A 99 26.26 -16.64 21.90
N LEU A 100 26.33 -15.33 21.67
CA LEU A 100 25.84 -14.72 20.45
C LEU A 100 26.62 -15.22 19.24
N VAL A 101 27.95 -15.14 19.29
CA VAL A 101 28.81 -15.61 18.19
C VAL A 101 28.64 -17.11 17.99
N GLY A 102 28.65 -17.90 19.07
CA GLY A 102 28.54 -19.35 19.01
C GLY A 102 27.22 -19.83 18.41
N VAL A 103 26.08 -19.28 18.86
CA VAL A 103 24.76 -19.66 18.33
C VAL A 103 24.58 -19.18 16.89
N THR A 104 25.11 -18.01 16.55
CA THR A 104 25.04 -17.51 15.16
C THR A 104 25.88 -18.38 14.22
N LEU A 105 27.11 -18.74 14.61
CA LEU A 105 27.96 -19.66 13.85
C LEU A 105 27.35 -21.06 13.73
N PHE A 106 26.71 -21.56 14.80
CA PHE A 106 25.96 -22.82 14.74
C PHE A 106 24.89 -22.77 13.65
N PHE A 107 24.13 -21.67 13.56
CA PHE A 107 23.12 -21.52 12.51
C PHE A 107 23.73 -21.35 11.11
N VAL A 108 24.89 -20.70 10.96
CA VAL A 108 25.63 -20.68 9.69
C VAL A 108 25.98 -22.11 9.26
N VAL A 109 26.57 -22.90 10.17
CA VAL A 109 26.90 -24.32 9.89
C VAL A 109 25.65 -25.12 9.53
N CYS A 110 24.53 -24.93 10.23
CA CYS A 110 23.27 -25.57 9.85
C CYS A 110 22.81 -25.18 8.45
N ILE A 111 22.91 -23.90 8.06
CA ILE A 111 22.54 -23.44 6.71
C ILE A 111 23.40 -24.15 5.66
N GLU A 112 24.71 -24.28 5.88
CA GLU A 112 25.60 -25.00 4.96
C GLU A 112 25.26 -26.49 4.85
N LEU A 113 24.95 -27.14 5.98
CA LEU A 113 24.50 -28.54 6.00
C LEU A 113 23.19 -28.71 5.24
N PHE A 114 22.21 -27.81 5.42
CA PHE A 114 20.96 -27.86 4.67
C PHE A 114 21.16 -27.55 3.19
N ALA A 115 21.99 -26.58 2.84
CA ALA A 115 22.32 -26.28 1.44
C ALA A 115 22.96 -27.49 0.75
N SER A 116 23.88 -28.17 1.43
CA SER A 116 24.52 -29.40 0.95
C SER A 116 23.53 -30.56 0.83
N ALA A 117 22.65 -30.76 1.82
CA ALA A 117 21.63 -31.81 1.79
C ALA A 117 20.58 -31.58 0.69
N VAL A 118 20.20 -30.32 0.44
CA VAL A 118 19.31 -29.95 -0.67
C VAL A 118 19.99 -30.18 -2.00
N ALA A 119 21.25 -29.79 -2.16
CA ALA A 119 22.03 -30.03 -3.38
C ALA A 119 22.22 -31.53 -3.65
N ALA A 120 22.39 -32.34 -2.60
CA ALA A 120 22.51 -33.79 -2.70
C ALA A 120 21.16 -34.52 -2.91
N GLY A 121 20.03 -33.80 -2.92
CA GLY A 121 18.71 -34.39 -3.13
C GLY A 121 18.25 -35.31 -1.99
N VAL A 122 18.69 -35.06 -0.75
CA VAL A 122 18.31 -35.89 0.41
C VAL A 122 16.79 -35.88 0.59
N PRO A 123 16.13 -37.05 0.63
CA PRO A 123 14.67 -37.12 0.74
C PRO A 123 14.19 -36.54 2.08
N TYR A 124 13.02 -35.90 2.06
CA TYR A 124 12.37 -35.31 3.23
C TYR A 124 13.17 -34.22 3.99
N VAL A 125 14.27 -33.71 3.41
CA VAL A 125 15.05 -32.60 4.01
C VAL A 125 14.18 -31.38 4.31
N GLY A 126 13.14 -31.14 3.50
CA GLY A 126 12.16 -30.06 3.69
C GLY A 126 11.44 -30.12 5.04
N ILE A 127 11.18 -31.31 5.61
CA ILE A 127 10.52 -31.45 6.92
C ILE A 127 11.45 -31.00 8.04
N ALA A 128 12.68 -31.52 8.04
CA ALA A 128 13.70 -31.13 9.01
C ALA A 128 14.03 -29.63 8.91
N PHE A 129 14.15 -29.13 7.68
CA PHE A 129 14.36 -27.71 7.42
C PHE A 129 13.20 -26.86 7.94
N PHE A 130 11.95 -27.27 7.69
CA PHE A 130 10.77 -26.54 8.18
C PHE A 130 10.79 -26.35 9.69
N ILE A 131 11.03 -27.43 10.43
CA ILE A 131 11.12 -27.44 11.89
C ILE A 131 12.28 -26.56 12.37
N TRP A 132 13.44 -26.70 11.74
CA TRP A 132 14.64 -25.92 12.08
C TRP A 132 14.43 -24.42 11.85
N VAL A 133 13.73 -24.00 10.78
CA VAL A 133 13.40 -22.58 10.52
C VAL A 133 12.58 -21.98 11.67
N GLY A 134 11.70 -22.76 12.30
CA GLY A 134 10.97 -22.32 13.48
C GLY A 134 11.87 -22.03 14.70
N ILE A 135 12.83 -22.93 14.95
CA ILE A 135 13.84 -22.81 16.01
C ILE A 135 14.76 -21.61 15.74
N PHE A 136 15.23 -21.48 14.49
CA PHE A 136 16.05 -20.38 14.02
C PHE A 136 15.37 -19.02 14.28
N ASN A 137 14.11 -18.86 13.90
CA ASN A 137 13.36 -17.61 14.08
C ASN A 137 13.31 -17.16 15.55
N ILE A 138 12.86 -18.05 16.43
CA ILE A 138 12.72 -17.74 17.86
C ILE A 138 14.09 -17.41 18.47
N SER A 139 15.12 -18.15 18.10
CA SER A 139 16.47 -17.95 18.61
C SER A 139 17.06 -16.60 18.16
N LEU A 140 16.88 -16.21 16.89
CA LEU A 140 17.37 -14.93 16.37
C LEU A 140 16.75 -13.73 17.10
N VAL A 141 15.42 -13.75 17.23
CA VAL A 141 14.69 -12.65 17.88
C VAL A 141 15.07 -12.55 19.36
N ALA A 142 15.16 -13.69 20.06
CA ALA A 142 15.57 -13.73 21.46
C ALA A 142 17.00 -13.20 21.65
N GLN A 143 17.95 -13.61 20.81
CA GLN A 143 19.34 -13.13 20.87
C GLN A 143 19.44 -11.63 20.67
N PHE A 144 18.76 -11.10 19.65
CA PHE A 144 18.79 -9.68 19.37
C PHE A 144 18.29 -8.85 20.55
N TRP A 145 17.14 -9.23 21.13
CA TRP A 145 16.58 -8.49 22.27
C TRP A 145 17.38 -8.68 23.55
N SER A 146 17.98 -9.85 23.76
CA SER A 146 18.93 -10.06 24.87
C SER A 146 20.12 -9.11 24.73
N PHE A 147 20.72 -9.03 23.54
CA PHE A 147 21.85 -8.13 23.28
C PHE A 147 21.46 -6.65 23.37
N ALA A 148 20.29 -6.26 22.87
CA ALA A 148 19.79 -4.89 22.97
C ALA A 148 19.57 -4.47 24.43
N ASN A 149 19.01 -5.34 25.27
CA ASN A 149 18.80 -5.07 26.70
C ASN A 149 20.12 -4.98 27.49
N ASP A 150 21.18 -5.63 27.02
CA ASP A 150 22.51 -5.56 27.63
C ASP A 150 23.25 -4.26 27.31
N ILE A 151 22.95 -3.64 26.16
CA ILE A 151 23.55 -2.37 25.70
C ILE A 151 22.77 -1.17 26.24
N TYR A 152 21.45 -1.23 26.15
CA TYR A 152 20.61 -0.08 26.43
C TYR A 152 20.05 -0.12 27.85
N SER A 153 20.35 0.92 28.62
CA SER A 153 19.62 1.21 29.86
C SER A 153 18.13 1.40 29.58
N LYS A 154 17.30 1.25 30.62
CA LYS A 154 15.84 1.45 30.52
C LYS A 154 15.46 2.81 29.91
N GLU A 155 16.19 3.88 30.23
CA GLU A 155 15.94 5.21 29.70
C GLU A 155 16.35 5.33 28.22
N SER A 156 17.54 4.85 27.84
CA SER A 156 17.99 4.92 26.45
C SER A 156 17.16 3.99 25.54
N GLY A 157 16.78 2.81 26.02
CA GLY A 157 15.94 1.85 25.29
C GLY A 157 14.55 2.42 24.97
N ALA A 158 13.90 3.12 25.91
CA ALA A 158 12.60 3.75 25.68
C ALA A 158 12.61 4.79 24.54
N ARG A 159 13.76 5.44 24.31
CA ARG A 159 13.93 6.44 23.23
C ARG A 159 14.40 5.82 21.92
N LEU A 160 15.31 4.85 21.97
CA LEU A 160 16.03 4.35 20.79
C LEU A 160 15.40 3.10 20.16
N PHE A 161 14.70 2.26 20.92
CA PHE A 161 14.05 1.05 20.38
C PHE A 161 13.06 1.33 19.25
N PRO A 162 12.23 2.40 19.28
CA PRO A 162 11.34 2.72 18.17
C PRO A 162 12.08 2.90 16.83
N ILE A 163 13.26 3.54 16.83
CA ILE A 163 14.10 3.69 15.63
C ILE A 163 14.65 2.34 15.20
N ILE A 164 15.17 1.54 16.13
CA ILE A 164 15.75 0.21 15.85
C ILE A 164 14.70 -0.72 15.22
N VAL A 165 13.45 -0.69 15.70
CA VAL A 165 12.34 -1.50 15.18
C VAL A 165 11.97 -1.16 13.73
N ILE A 166 12.36 0.01 13.21
CA ILE A 166 12.22 0.32 11.78
C ILE A 166 13.01 -0.68 10.93
N GLY A 167 14.20 -1.08 11.38
CA GLY A 167 15.01 -2.10 10.71
C GLY A 167 14.30 -3.44 10.60
N MET A 168 13.65 -3.88 11.69
CA MET A 168 12.83 -5.11 11.69
C MET A 168 11.66 -5.02 10.70
N THR A 169 10.98 -3.88 10.68
CA THR A 169 9.79 -3.64 9.84
C THR A 169 10.14 -3.56 8.35
N ALA A 170 11.28 -2.97 8.01
CA ALA A 170 11.75 -2.84 6.63
C ALA A 170 12.43 -4.12 6.11
N GLY A 171 13.14 -4.85 6.97
CA GLY A 171 13.90 -6.04 6.56
C GLY A 171 13.01 -7.19 6.07
N ALA A 172 11.86 -7.42 6.72
CA ALA A 172 10.97 -8.51 6.37
C ALA A 172 10.36 -8.43 4.95
N PRO A 173 9.74 -7.31 4.51
CA PRO A 173 9.28 -7.18 3.13
C PRO A 173 10.45 -7.19 2.13
N LEU A 174 11.60 -6.59 2.45
CA LEU A 174 12.74 -6.60 1.55
C LEU A 174 13.29 -8.03 1.32
N GLY A 175 13.46 -8.83 2.37
CA GLY A 175 13.92 -10.21 2.21
C GLY A 175 12.94 -11.07 1.41
N SER A 176 11.63 -10.85 1.60
CA SER A 176 10.58 -11.51 0.81
C SER A 176 10.64 -11.09 -0.67
N PHE A 177 10.84 -9.80 -0.95
CA PHE A 177 11.03 -9.28 -2.30
C PHE A 177 12.29 -9.84 -2.97
N VAL A 178 13.43 -9.81 -2.29
CA VAL A 178 14.71 -10.33 -2.80
C VAL A 178 14.58 -11.81 -3.12
N SER A 179 14.01 -12.62 -2.22
CA SER A 179 13.81 -14.04 -2.47
C SER A 179 12.88 -14.30 -3.66
N ALA A 180 11.76 -13.59 -3.77
CA ALA A 180 10.87 -13.71 -4.93
C ALA A 180 11.58 -13.40 -6.26
N ARG A 181 12.48 -12.40 -6.27
CA ARG A 181 13.26 -12.04 -7.44
C ARG A 181 14.31 -13.09 -7.79
N LEU A 182 15.01 -13.65 -6.78
CA LEU A 182 15.99 -14.71 -7.00
C LEU A 182 15.34 -15.97 -7.58
N PHE A 183 14.21 -16.41 -7.03
CA PHE A 183 13.47 -17.55 -7.59
C PHE A 183 12.99 -17.28 -9.02
N ARG A 184 12.49 -16.07 -9.31
CA ARG A 184 12.07 -15.70 -10.67
C ARG A 184 13.22 -15.70 -11.67
N LEU A 185 14.44 -15.39 -11.22
CA LEU A 185 15.66 -15.46 -12.02
C LEU A 185 16.19 -16.88 -12.18
N GLY A 186 15.51 -17.89 -11.64
CA GLY A 186 15.90 -19.30 -11.76
C GLY A 186 16.96 -19.73 -10.75
N PHE A 187 17.22 -18.97 -9.68
CA PHE A 187 18.16 -19.41 -8.65
C PHE A 187 17.56 -20.56 -7.84
N HIS A 188 18.37 -21.61 -7.65
CA HIS A 188 17.98 -22.75 -6.84
C HIS A 188 18.05 -22.44 -5.32
N PRO A 189 17.24 -23.13 -4.48
CA PRO A 189 17.24 -23.03 -3.03
C PRO A 189 18.63 -23.04 -2.39
N GLN A 190 19.52 -23.94 -2.81
CA GLN A 190 20.87 -24.02 -2.23
C GLN A 190 21.67 -22.72 -2.43
N SER A 191 21.57 -22.08 -3.60
CA SER A 191 22.25 -20.81 -3.88
C SER A 191 21.67 -19.65 -3.07
N ILE A 192 20.35 -19.66 -2.84
CA ILE A 192 19.68 -18.65 -2.02
C ILE A 192 20.04 -18.81 -0.53
N LEU A 193 20.26 -20.05 -0.06
CA LEU A 193 20.74 -20.32 1.30
C LEU A 193 22.15 -19.76 1.55
N GLN A 194 23.03 -19.78 0.54
CA GLN A 194 24.37 -19.16 0.64
C GLN A 194 24.28 -17.65 0.90
N ILE A 195 23.33 -16.96 0.28
CA ILE A 195 23.07 -15.54 0.56
C ILE A 195 22.65 -15.35 2.03
N SER A 196 21.85 -16.27 2.56
CA SER A 196 21.41 -16.22 3.97
C SER A 196 22.57 -16.46 4.94
N ALA A 197 23.49 -17.37 4.63
CA ALA A 197 24.72 -17.59 5.39
C ALA A 197 25.62 -16.35 5.39
N LEU A 198 25.80 -15.70 4.23
CA LEU A 198 26.56 -14.45 4.12
C LEU A 198 25.95 -13.30 4.93
N LEU A 199 24.62 -13.14 4.89
CA LEU A 199 23.91 -12.15 5.69
C LEU A 199 24.09 -12.41 7.20
N LEU A 200 24.05 -13.68 7.61
CA LEU A 200 24.23 -14.07 9.00
C LEU A 200 25.68 -13.85 9.47
N ALA A 201 26.67 -14.13 8.63
CA ALA A 201 28.07 -13.81 8.89
C ALA A 201 28.30 -12.29 9.01
N ALA A 202 27.68 -11.48 8.15
CA ALA A 202 27.71 -10.02 8.24
C ALA A 202 27.09 -9.53 9.57
N SER A 203 26.00 -10.16 10.03
CA SER A 203 25.41 -9.88 11.35
C SER A 203 26.40 -10.14 12.49
N VAL A 204 27.18 -11.24 12.46
CA VAL A 204 28.25 -11.50 13.45
C VAL A 204 29.26 -10.35 13.48
N VAL A 205 29.71 -9.88 12.32
CA VAL A 205 30.66 -8.76 12.25
C VAL A 205 30.06 -7.49 12.86
N LEU A 206 28.79 -7.20 12.57
CA LEU A 206 28.08 -6.07 13.19
C LEU A 206 28.00 -6.22 14.71
N TYR A 207 27.68 -7.41 15.23
CA TYR A 207 27.65 -7.66 16.66
C TYR A 207 29.02 -7.46 17.33
N LEU A 208 30.09 -7.98 16.72
CA LEU A 208 31.45 -7.78 17.23
C LEU A 208 31.85 -6.30 17.21
N TRP A 209 31.44 -5.56 16.18
CA TRP A 209 31.69 -4.13 16.07
C TRP A 209 30.90 -3.31 17.10
N ILE A 210 29.65 -3.68 17.37
CA ILE A 210 28.85 -3.02 18.41
C ILE A 210 29.44 -3.33 19.79
N ASN A 211 29.78 -4.59 20.07
CA ASN A 211 30.32 -5.01 21.37
C ASN A 211 31.68 -4.38 21.67
N SER A 212 32.54 -4.17 20.67
CA SER A 212 33.83 -3.48 20.87
C SER A 212 33.68 -1.98 21.19
N ARG A 213 32.54 -1.37 20.82
CA ARG A 213 32.23 0.03 21.15
C ARG A 213 31.64 0.21 22.55
N ASP A 214 30.90 -0.78 23.05
CA ASP A 214 30.09 -0.67 24.28
C ASP A 214 30.69 -1.33 25.53
N ALA A 215 31.98 -1.68 25.53
CA ALA A 215 32.67 -2.36 26.62
C ALA A 215 32.77 -1.58 27.97
N ARG A 216 31.92 -0.58 28.23
CA ARG A 216 31.99 0.32 29.39
C ARG A 216 30.80 0.25 30.38
N GLN A 217 29.86 -0.68 30.26
CA GLN A 217 28.81 -0.83 31.29
C GLN A 217 28.68 -2.27 31.82
N PRO A 218 28.79 -2.48 33.15
CA PRO A 218 28.52 -3.77 33.77
C PRO A 218 27.02 -4.10 33.66
N SER A 219 26.75 -5.34 33.25
CA SER A 219 25.42 -5.87 33.00
C SER A 219 24.53 -5.78 34.25
N GLN A 220 23.35 -5.16 34.14
CA GLN A 220 22.33 -5.27 35.17
C GLN A 220 21.71 -6.67 35.08
N ALA A 221 21.92 -7.49 36.12
CA ALA A 221 21.36 -8.82 36.20
C ALA A 221 19.83 -8.78 36.03
N GLN A 222 19.33 -9.47 35.01
CA GLN A 222 17.90 -9.65 34.81
C GLN A 222 17.34 -10.51 35.95
N PRO A 223 16.20 -10.13 36.56
CA PRO A 223 15.53 -11.01 37.49
C PRO A 223 15.09 -12.28 36.75
N THR A 224 15.57 -13.43 37.22
CA THR A 224 15.15 -14.74 36.74
C THR A 224 13.67 -14.91 37.01
N MET A 225 12.85 -14.78 35.96
CA MET A 225 11.42 -14.99 36.08
C MET A 225 11.14 -16.48 36.25
N SER A 226 10.65 -16.86 37.43
CA SER A 226 10.05 -18.17 37.66
C SER A 226 8.78 -18.30 36.81
N SER A 227 8.74 -19.32 35.93
CA SER A 227 7.56 -19.69 35.15
C SER A 227 6.50 -20.46 35.96
N SER A 228 6.71 -20.65 37.27
CA SER A 228 5.82 -21.47 38.08
C SER A 228 4.47 -20.75 38.32
N GLY A 229 3.38 -21.42 37.91
CA GLY A 229 2.01 -21.00 38.20
C GLY A 229 1.22 -20.36 37.05
N GLY A 230 1.81 -20.11 35.87
CA GLY A 230 1.11 -19.50 34.73
C GLY A 230 -0.15 -20.27 34.27
N PHE A 231 -0.08 -21.60 34.22
CA PHE A 231 -1.22 -22.45 33.87
C PHE A 231 -2.36 -22.37 34.88
N ARG A 232 -2.04 -22.37 36.18
CA ARG A 232 -3.05 -22.24 37.25
C ARG A 232 -3.77 -20.90 37.17
N LEU A 233 -3.04 -19.83 36.84
CA LEU A 233 -3.62 -18.50 36.63
C LEU A 233 -4.58 -18.48 35.42
N VAL A 234 -4.17 -19.05 34.29
CA VAL A 234 -5.03 -19.14 33.09
C VAL A 234 -6.32 -19.89 33.40
N LEU A 235 -6.25 -21.04 34.07
CA LEU A 235 -7.43 -21.86 34.38
C LEU A 235 -8.33 -21.25 35.49
N GLY A 236 -7.74 -20.51 36.44
CA GLY A 236 -8.46 -19.89 37.54
C GLY A 236 -9.28 -18.65 37.15
N SER A 237 -8.86 -17.91 36.11
CA SER A 237 -9.53 -16.68 35.69
C SER A 237 -10.48 -16.92 34.50
N GLY A 238 -11.75 -16.48 34.62
CA GLY A 238 -12.71 -16.54 33.52
C GLY A 238 -12.27 -15.74 32.28
N HIS A 239 -11.67 -14.57 32.50
CA HIS A 239 -11.14 -13.71 31.43
C HIS A 239 -9.96 -14.35 30.70
N LEU A 240 -8.98 -14.88 31.44
CA LEU A 240 -7.80 -15.52 30.84
C LEU A 240 -8.14 -16.79 30.07
N ARG A 241 -9.14 -17.57 30.51
CA ARG A 241 -9.65 -18.70 29.72
C ARG A 241 -10.23 -18.27 28.39
N MET A 242 -10.94 -17.13 28.34
CA MET A 242 -11.46 -16.60 27.07
C MET A 242 -10.34 -16.12 26.15
N ILE A 243 -9.30 -15.45 26.69
CA ILE A 243 -8.12 -15.09 25.91
C ILE A 243 -7.44 -16.35 25.36
N ALA A 244 -7.23 -17.37 26.19
CA ALA A 244 -6.62 -18.62 25.76
C ALA A 244 -7.43 -19.31 24.65
N ALA A 245 -8.75 -19.40 24.81
CA ALA A 245 -9.65 -19.97 23.79
C ALA A 245 -9.65 -19.15 22.50
N LEU A 246 -9.66 -17.82 22.58
CA LEU A 246 -9.56 -16.91 21.43
C LEU A 246 -8.27 -17.17 20.64
N ILE A 247 -7.13 -17.30 21.33
CA ILE A 247 -5.82 -17.51 20.71
C ILE A 247 -5.72 -18.90 20.06
N VAL A 248 -6.26 -19.94 20.72
CA VAL A 248 -6.33 -21.28 20.12
C VAL A 248 -7.18 -21.26 18.86
N LEU A 249 -8.39 -20.69 18.90
CA LEU A 249 -9.27 -20.62 17.72
C LEU A 249 -8.66 -19.81 16.58
N LEU A 250 -8.09 -18.64 16.90
CA LEU A 250 -7.38 -17.81 15.92
C LEU A 250 -6.30 -18.63 15.23
N ASN A 251 -5.47 -19.36 15.99
CA ASN A 251 -4.38 -20.10 15.41
C ASN A 251 -4.86 -21.32 14.62
N VAL A 252 -5.90 -22.03 15.09
CA VAL A 252 -6.50 -23.14 14.35
C VAL A 252 -7.07 -22.65 13.02
N VAL A 253 -7.87 -21.57 13.02
CA VAL A 253 -8.46 -20.99 11.80
C VAL A 253 -7.37 -20.51 10.83
N ASN A 254 -6.34 -19.83 11.35
CA ASN A 254 -5.26 -19.33 10.50
C ASN A 254 -4.46 -20.47 9.86
N THR A 255 -4.05 -21.48 10.66
CA THR A 255 -3.20 -22.59 10.19
C THR A 255 -3.96 -23.55 9.26
N THR A 256 -5.26 -23.74 9.47
CA THR A 256 -6.14 -24.46 8.52
C THR A 256 -6.36 -23.67 7.22
N GLY A 257 -6.45 -22.34 7.29
CA GLY A 257 -6.43 -21.49 6.10
C GLY A 257 -5.12 -21.54 5.32
N GLU A 258 -4.00 -21.63 6.04
CA GLU A 258 -2.67 -21.84 5.46
C GLU A 258 -2.56 -23.21 4.76
N TYR A 259 -3.21 -24.24 5.27
CA TYR A 259 -3.37 -25.52 4.56
C TYR A 259 -4.15 -25.34 3.25
N ALA A 260 -5.31 -24.67 3.30
CA ALA A 260 -6.16 -24.46 2.12
C ALA A 260 -5.41 -23.75 0.97
N ILE A 261 -4.69 -22.66 1.26
CA ILE A 261 -3.90 -21.95 0.23
C ILE A 261 -2.70 -22.77 -0.24
N SER A 262 -2.04 -23.52 0.65
CA SER A 262 -0.92 -24.41 0.27
C SER A 262 -1.39 -25.52 -0.65
N ARG A 263 -2.56 -26.10 -0.36
CA ARG A 263 -3.19 -27.14 -1.20
C ARG A 263 -3.54 -26.59 -2.58
N LEU A 264 -4.22 -25.44 -2.64
CA LEU A 264 -4.56 -24.79 -3.91
C LEU A 264 -3.32 -24.39 -4.71
N LEU A 265 -2.24 -23.94 -4.06
CA LEU A 265 -0.97 -23.65 -4.73
C LEU A 265 -0.40 -24.90 -5.38
N THR A 266 -0.28 -26.00 -4.62
CA THR A 266 0.26 -27.26 -5.13
C THR A 266 -0.58 -27.80 -6.28
N ASP A 267 -1.92 -27.80 -6.14
CA ASP A 267 -2.84 -28.22 -7.20
C ASP A 267 -2.70 -27.33 -8.46
N HIS A 268 -2.58 -26.01 -8.28
CA HIS A 268 -2.37 -25.07 -9.38
C HIS A 268 -1.05 -25.29 -10.11
N VAL A 269 0.06 -25.46 -9.37
CA VAL A 269 1.39 -25.71 -9.95
C VAL A 269 1.42 -27.05 -10.68
N ASN A 270 0.81 -28.09 -10.13
CA ASN A 270 0.71 -29.38 -10.80
C ASN A 270 -0.11 -29.28 -12.09
N HIS A 271 -1.24 -28.57 -12.08
CA HIS A 271 -2.03 -28.33 -13.29
C HIS A 271 -1.24 -27.56 -14.35
N LEU A 272 -0.48 -26.53 -13.97
CA LEU A 272 0.38 -25.80 -14.91
C LEU A 272 1.48 -26.68 -15.49
N ALA A 273 2.08 -27.56 -14.68
CA ALA A 273 3.11 -28.49 -15.14
C ALA A 273 2.59 -29.55 -16.12
N LEU A 274 1.28 -29.86 -16.11
CA LEU A 274 0.65 -30.71 -17.13
C LEU A 274 0.54 -30.01 -18.50
N VAL A 275 0.36 -28.68 -18.48
CA VAL A 275 0.22 -27.86 -19.70
C VAL A 275 1.59 -27.45 -20.25
N ASP A 276 2.54 -27.13 -19.36
CA ASP A 276 3.92 -26.79 -19.68
C ASP A 276 4.89 -27.66 -18.87
N PRO A 277 5.39 -28.77 -19.46
CA PRO A 277 6.35 -29.65 -18.80
C PRO A 277 7.69 -29.00 -18.46
N THR A 278 8.01 -27.84 -19.06
CA THR A 278 9.26 -27.11 -18.81
C THR A 278 9.18 -26.19 -17.59
N LEU A 279 8.00 -26.06 -16.97
CA LEU A 279 7.79 -25.24 -15.79
C LEU A 279 8.67 -25.68 -14.62
N ASP A 280 9.55 -24.79 -14.16
CA ASP A 280 10.23 -24.95 -12.88
C ASP A 280 9.25 -24.71 -11.72
N ARG A 281 8.66 -25.81 -11.24
CA ARG A 281 7.74 -25.83 -10.10
C ARG A 281 8.36 -25.25 -8.83
N GLN A 282 9.66 -25.45 -8.62
CA GLN A 282 10.39 -24.98 -7.45
C GLN A 282 10.55 -23.47 -7.47
N ALA A 283 10.97 -22.92 -8.61
CA ALA A 283 11.03 -21.48 -8.83
C ALA A 283 9.65 -20.81 -8.71
N PHE A 284 8.59 -21.46 -9.22
CA PHE A 284 7.24 -20.92 -9.12
C PHE A 284 6.76 -20.83 -7.67
N ILE A 285 6.87 -21.91 -6.89
CA ILE A 285 6.45 -21.93 -5.48
C ILE A 285 7.27 -20.94 -4.65
N GLY A 286 8.60 -20.88 -4.87
CA GLY A 286 9.47 -19.92 -4.21
C GLY A 286 9.13 -18.46 -4.55
N THR A 287 8.85 -18.16 -5.82
CA THR A 287 8.41 -16.83 -6.26
C THR A 287 7.08 -16.46 -5.60
N TYR A 288 6.11 -17.37 -5.62
CA TYR A 288 4.81 -17.17 -4.99
C TYR A 288 4.95 -16.89 -3.49
N ALA A 289 5.72 -17.71 -2.77
CA ALA A 289 5.91 -17.57 -1.32
C ALA A 289 6.52 -16.21 -0.96
N GLY A 290 7.53 -15.76 -1.72
CA GLY A 290 8.17 -14.46 -1.50
C GLY A 290 7.23 -13.29 -1.79
N GLU A 291 6.46 -13.35 -2.88
CA GLU A 291 5.47 -12.31 -3.17
C GLU A 291 4.30 -12.29 -2.19
N TYR A 292 3.80 -13.47 -1.79
CA TYR A 292 2.74 -13.60 -0.80
C TYR A 292 3.17 -12.95 0.53
N GLN A 293 4.37 -13.29 1.01
CA GLN A 293 4.88 -12.71 2.25
C GLN A 293 5.18 -11.20 2.13
N LEU A 294 5.67 -10.74 0.97
CA LEU A 294 5.85 -9.32 0.69
C LEU A 294 4.54 -8.55 0.85
N TRP A 295 3.46 -9.01 0.20
CA TRP A 295 2.16 -8.34 0.27
C TRP A 295 1.52 -8.43 1.65
N VAL A 296 1.67 -9.55 2.38
CA VAL A 296 1.25 -9.66 3.77
C VAL A 296 1.93 -8.61 4.64
N ASN A 297 3.26 -8.48 4.53
CA ASN A 297 4.05 -7.54 5.34
C ASN A 297 3.74 -6.07 5.00
N VAL A 298 3.68 -5.74 3.70
CA VAL A 298 3.34 -4.38 3.25
C VAL A 298 1.92 -4.01 3.69
N THR A 299 0.95 -4.90 3.51
CA THR A 299 -0.43 -4.65 3.92
C THR A 299 -0.54 -4.53 5.44
N ALA A 300 0.13 -5.40 6.21
CA ALA A 300 0.15 -5.32 7.67
C ALA A 300 0.73 -3.98 8.14
N PHE A 301 1.81 -3.51 7.52
CA PHE A 301 2.40 -2.22 7.84
C PHE A 301 1.42 -1.07 7.57
N LEU A 302 0.75 -1.07 6.42
CA LEU A 302 -0.26 -0.06 6.08
C LEU A 302 -1.44 -0.11 7.05
N LEU A 303 -1.95 -1.30 7.39
CA LEU A 303 -3.01 -1.46 8.39
C LEU A 303 -2.54 -0.96 9.76
N GLN A 304 -1.29 -1.21 10.15
CA GLN A 304 -0.77 -0.78 11.45
C GLN A 304 -0.63 0.74 11.52
N ALA A 305 -0.06 1.34 10.48
CA ALA A 305 0.18 2.78 10.41
C ALA A 305 -1.12 3.59 10.30
N PHE A 306 -2.09 3.10 9.51
CA PHE A 306 -3.27 3.89 9.16
C PHE A 306 -4.56 3.41 9.86
N VAL A 307 -4.76 2.11 10.03
CA VAL A 307 -6.06 1.54 10.47
C VAL A 307 -6.08 1.22 11.95
N ALA A 308 -5.06 0.54 12.49
CA ALA A 308 -5.08 0.01 13.85
C ALA A 308 -5.36 1.09 14.91
N SER A 309 -4.60 2.19 14.89
CA SER A 309 -4.79 3.32 15.83
C SER A 309 -6.18 3.97 15.73
N ARG A 310 -6.68 4.16 14.50
CA ARG A 310 -8.02 4.74 14.25
C ARG A 310 -9.13 3.81 14.75
N LEU A 311 -8.98 2.51 14.54
CA LEU A 311 -9.96 1.52 14.96
C LEU A 311 -10.05 1.44 16.49
N VAL A 312 -8.91 1.50 17.19
CA VAL A 312 -8.88 1.62 18.66
C VAL A 312 -9.54 2.93 19.12
N ARG A 313 -9.22 4.06 18.48
CA ARG A 313 -9.78 5.37 18.87
C ARG A 313 -11.30 5.45 18.70
N HIS A 314 -11.86 4.88 17.63
CA HIS A 314 -13.29 5.01 17.31
C HIS A 314 -14.16 3.89 17.87
N ARG A 315 -13.63 2.67 17.99
CA ARG A 315 -14.40 1.46 18.37
C ARG A 315 -13.79 0.71 19.54
N GLY A 316 -12.74 1.25 20.17
CA GLY A 316 -12.08 0.65 21.33
C GLY A 316 -11.52 -0.74 21.05
N LEU A 317 -11.49 -1.57 22.08
CA LEU A 317 -11.09 -2.98 21.99
C LEU A 317 -11.98 -3.78 21.02
N ALA A 318 -13.29 -3.52 21.02
CA ALA A 318 -14.25 -4.25 20.19
C ALA A 318 -13.92 -4.13 18.69
N GLY A 319 -13.56 -2.93 18.23
CA GLY A 319 -13.19 -2.71 16.83
C GLY A 319 -12.03 -3.58 16.38
N VAL A 320 -10.91 -3.53 17.11
CA VAL A 320 -9.71 -4.30 16.74
C VAL A 320 -9.86 -5.80 16.97
N LEU A 321 -10.66 -6.21 17.97
CA LEU A 321 -10.87 -7.62 18.29
C LEU A 321 -11.80 -8.32 17.28
N LEU A 322 -12.79 -7.62 16.73
CA LEU A 322 -13.77 -8.18 15.79
C LEU A 322 -13.34 -8.10 14.32
N ALA A 323 -12.36 -7.27 13.97
CA ALA A 323 -11.94 -7.06 12.58
C ALA A 323 -11.48 -8.35 11.90
N LEU A 324 -10.57 -9.09 12.53
CA LEU A 324 -10.02 -10.32 11.96
C LEU A 324 -11.07 -11.45 11.81
N PRO A 325 -11.89 -11.81 12.82
CA PRO A 325 -12.92 -12.84 12.63
C PRO A 325 -13.96 -12.46 11.57
N LEU A 326 -14.28 -11.18 11.37
CA LEU A 326 -15.16 -10.75 10.29
C LEU A 326 -14.52 -10.91 8.91
N ILE A 327 -13.24 -10.58 8.78
CA ILE A 327 -12.47 -10.79 7.53
C ILE A 327 -12.35 -12.29 7.24
N ALA A 328 -12.03 -13.10 8.24
CA ALA A 328 -11.98 -14.56 8.12
C ALA A 328 -13.35 -15.12 7.70
N LEU A 329 -14.44 -14.68 8.33
CA LEU A 329 -15.79 -15.17 8.03
C LEU A 329 -16.17 -14.89 6.56
N GLY A 330 -15.97 -13.66 6.10
CA GLY A 330 -16.20 -13.30 4.71
C GLY A 330 -15.28 -14.06 3.75
N GLY A 331 -14.00 -14.17 4.10
CA GLY A 331 -12.98 -14.89 3.34
C GLY A 331 -13.32 -16.36 3.14
N TYR A 332 -13.56 -17.11 4.22
CA TYR A 332 -13.91 -18.52 4.14
C TYR A 332 -15.28 -18.76 3.50
N SER A 333 -16.23 -17.83 3.62
CA SER A 333 -17.50 -17.91 2.88
C SER A 333 -17.29 -17.85 1.37
N ILE A 334 -16.39 -16.99 0.90
CA ILE A 334 -16.02 -16.89 -0.53
C ILE A 334 -15.24 -18.14 -0.98
N ILE A 335 -14.34 -18.67 -0.15
CA ILE A 335 -13.60 -19.90 -0.47
C ILE A 335 -14.56 -21.10 -0.55
N ALA A 336 -15.51 -21.21 0.39
CA ALA A 336 -16.53 -22.25 0.38
C ALA A 336 -17.44 -22.18 -0.87
N ALA A 337 -17.66 -20.98 -1.42
CA ALA A 337 -18.38 -20.77 -2.68
C ALA A 337 -17.57 -21.15 -3.95
N GLY A 338 -16.36 -21.71 -3.80
CA GLY A 338 -15.55 -22.21 -4.93
C GLY A 338 -14.59 -21.19 -5.52
N ALA A 339 -14.09 -20.24 -4.71
CA ALA A 339 -13.12 -19.25 -5.18
C ALA A 339 -11.82 -19.89 -5.71
N GLY A 340 -11.35 -19.40 -6.87
CA GLY A 340 -10.08 -19.84 -7.47
C GLY A 340 -8.86 -19.35 -6.70
N PHE A 341 -7.72 -20.03 -6.93
CA PHE A 341 -6.43 -19.79 -6.25
C PHE A 341 -6.04 -18.30 -6.12
N ALA A 342 -6.18 -17.51 -7.20
CA ALA A 342 -5.81 -16.09 -7.18
C ALA A 342 -6.64 -15.25 -6.20
N LEU A 343 -7.93 -15.53 -6.04
CA LEU A 343 -8.79 -14.83 -5.08
C LEU A 343 -8.48 -15.29 -3.65
N VAL A 344 -8.26 -16.58 -3.43
CA VAL A 344 -7.88 -17.14 -2.12
C VAL A 344 -6.56 -16.55 -1.63
N ARG A 345 -5.57 -16.35 -2.52
CA ARG A 345 -4.31 -15.66 -2.21
C ARG A 345 -4.56 -14.29 -1.56
N TRP A 346 -5.44 -13.48 -2.13
CA TRP A 346 -5.73 -12.13 -1.61
C TRP A 346 -6.54 -12.15 -0.32
N ILE A 347 -7.49 -13.09 -0.19
CA ILE A 347 -8.22 -13.32 1.06
C ILE A 347 -7.26 -13.65 2.20
N LYS A 348 -6.35 -14.61 1.99
CA LYS A 348 -5.35 -14.97 3.00
C LYS A 348 -4.32 -13.88 3.25
N THR A 349 -4.00 -13.07 2.23
CA THR A 349 -3.18 -11.87 2.42
C THR A 349 -3.86 -10.89 3.39
N ALA A 350 -5.16 -10.63 3.21
CA ALA A 350 -5.91 -9.74 4.09
C ALA A 350 -6.06 -10.29 5.52
N GLU A 351 -6.31 -11.59 5.65
CA GLU A 351 -6.39 -12.29 6.95
C GLU A 351 -5.06 -12.18 7.71
N ASN A 352 -3.93 -12.58 7.09
CA ASN A 352 -2.62 -12.57 7.75
C ASN A 352 -2.13 -11.14 8.03
N ALA A 353 -2.38 -10.20 7.13
CA ALA A 353 -2.03 -8.80 7.35
C ALA A 353 -2.80 -8.20 8.53
N THR A 354 -4.08 -8.55 8.66
CA THR A 354 -4.93 -8.14 9.78
C THR A 354 -4.48 -8.81 11.08
N ASP A 355 -4.04 -10.06 11.05
CA ASP A 355 -3.46 -10.73 12.22
C ASP A 355 -2.20 -10.02 12.71
N TYR A 356 -1.25 -9.77 11.81
CA TYR A 356 0.04 -9.15 12.14
C TYR A 356 -0.09 -7.68 12.60
N SER A 357 -1.19 -7.01 12.23
CA SER A 357 -1.45 -5.62 12.60
C SER A 357 -2.56 -5.47 13.65
N ILE A 358 -3.81 -5.56 13.21
CA ILE A 358 -4.99 -5.16 13.98
C ILE A 358 -5.22 -6.12 15.14
N MET A 359 -5.21 -7.43 14.89
CA MET A 359 -5.38 -8.42 15.94
C MET A 359 -4.19 -8.42 16.89
N ASN A 360 -2.96 -8.24 16.39
CA ASN A 360 -1.81 -8.07 17.26
C ASN A 360 -2.01 -6.90 18.24
N THR A 361 -2.54 -5.77 17.77
CA THR A 361 -2.92 -4.63 18.62
C THR A 361 -4.01 -5.02 19.63
N ALA A 362 -5.06 -5.72 19.19
CA ALA A 362 -6.13 -6.23 20.07
C ALA A 362 -5.56 -7.11 21.20
N ARG A 363 -4.66 -8.05 20.86
CA ARG A 363 -4.01 -8.94 21.82
C ARG A 363 -3.29 -8.17 22.92
N GLN A 364 -2.60 -7.08 22.59
CA GLN A 364 -1.93 -6.26 23.60
C GLN A 364 -2.93 -5.54 24.52
N LEU A 365 -4.04 -5.04 23.97
CA LEU A 365 -5.09 -4.38 24.74
C LEU A 365 -5.81 -5.32 25.71
N LEU A 366 -5.96 -6.61 25.36
CA LEU A 366 -6.58 -7.63 26.23
C LEU A 366 -5.85 -7.82 27.56
N TRP A 367 -4.56 -7.50 27.62
CA TRP A 367 -3.73 -7.60 28.81
C TRP A 367 -3.74 -6.33 29.66
N LEU A 368 -4.24 -5.19 29.18
CA LEU A 368 -4.26 -3.95 29.98
C LEU A 368 -4.95 -4.11 31.35
N PRO A 369 -6.15 -4.72 31.46
CA PRO A 369 -6.88 -4.83 32.73
C PRO A 369 -6.39 -5.96 33.65
N THR A 370 -5.33 -6.70 33.29
CA THR A 370 -4.85 -7.84 34.10
C THR A 370 -3.80 -7.43 35.13
N THR A 371 -3.71 -8.21 36.20
CA THR A 371 -2.72 -8.05 37.27
C THR A 371 -1.30 -8.29 36.77
N ARG A 372 -0.30 -7.90 37.57
CA ARG A 372 1.12 -8.07 37.23
C ARG A 372 1.46 -9.55 36.98
N ASP A 373 1.04 -10.44 37.88
CA ASP A 373 1.30 -11.88 37.77
C ASP A 373 0.65 -12.49 36.53
N GLU A 374 -0.55 -12.06 36.16
CA GLU A 374 -1.21 -12.49 34.93
C GLU A 374 -0.46 -12.00 33.67
N LYS A 375 0.00 -10.74 33.65
CA LYS A 375 0.77 -10.16 32.53
C LYS A 375 2.08 -10.89 32.26
N TYR A 376 2.76 -11.39 33.30
CA TYR A 376 4.07 -12.03 33.14
C TYR A 376 3.95 -13.55 33.03
N LYS A 377 3.21 -14.22 33.91
CA LYS A 377 3.14 -15.69 33.97
C LYS A 377 2.08 -16.26 33.03
N ALA A 378 0.85 -15.71 33.06
CA ALA A 378 -0.24 -16.24 32.25
C ALA A 378 -0.05 -15.91 30.77
N LYS A 379 0.43 -14.70 30.43
CA LYS A 379 0.77 -14.34 29.05
C LYS A 379 1.82 -15.26 28.44
N GLN A 380 2.88 -15.57 29.19
CA GLN A 380 3.91 -16.52 28.73
C GLN A 380 3.31 -17.91 28.47
N ALA A 381 2.43 -18.40 29.35
CA ALA A 381 1.75 -19.68 29.14
C ALA A 381 0.87 -19.65 27.88
N ILE A 382 0.12 -18.57 27.65
CA ILE A 382 -0.72 -18.42 26.45
C ILE A 382 0.13 -18.35 25.17
N ASP A 383 1.13 -17.48 25.14
CA ASP A 383 1.96 -17.25 23.95
C ASP A 383 2.85 -18.45 23.61
N THR A 384 3.15 -19.33 24.57
CA THR A 384 4.01 -20.50 24.36
C THR A 384 3.22 -21.80 24.22
N PHE A 385 2.28 -22.10 25.12
CA PHE A 385 1.58 -23.38 25.11
C PHE A 385 0.28 -23.33 24.31
N PHE A 386 -0.58 -22.34 24.56
CA PHE A 386 -1.92 -22.30 23.93
C PHE A 386 -1.85 -21.96 22.44
N VAL A 387 -0.97 -21.03 22.04
CA VAL A 387 -0.69 -20.78 20.61
C VAL A 387 -0.27 -22.09 19.94
N ARG A 388 0.73 -22.78 20.48
CA ARG A 388 1.27 -24.03 19.92
C ARG A 388 0.29 -25.19 19.94
N GLY A 389 -0.57 -25.25 20.96
CA GLY A 389 -1.71 -26.18 20.99
C GLY A 389 -2.64 -25.97 19.80
N GLY A 390 -2.84 -24.73 19.35
CA GLY A 390 -3.57 -24.42 18.12
C GLY A 390 -2.92 -25.00 16.87
N ASP A 391 -1.59 -24.99 16.75
CA ASP A 391 -0.86 -25.61 15.62
C ASP A 391 -1.11 -27.13 15.58
N VAL A 392 -1.05 -27.79 16.74
CA VAL A 392 -1.31 -29.24 16.87
C VAL A 392 -2.77 -29.59 16.56
N LEU A 393 -3.72 -28.80 17.08
CA LEU A 393 -5.15 -28.98 16.79
C LEU A 393 -5.46 -28.74 15.31
N SER A 394 -4.82 -27.76 14.68
CA SER A 394 -4.95 -27.54 13.24
C SER A 394 -4.43 -28.72 12.43
N ALA A 395 -3.28 -29.30 12.81
CA ALA A 395 -2.75 -30.48 12.13
C ALA A 395 -3.68 -31.69 12.29
N ALA A 396 -4.26 -31.88 13.49
CA ALA A 396 -5.27 -32.91 13.71
C ALA A 396 -6.54 -32.68 12.87
N ALA A 397 -6.99 -31.42 12.75
CA ALA A 397 -8.12 -31.07 11.89
C ALA A 397 -7.83 -31.33 10.40
N VAL A 398 -6.61 -31.00 9.93
CA VAL A 398 -6.16 -31.32 8.56
C VAL A 398 -6.09 -32.84 8.36
N TYR A 399 -5.53 -33.60 9.30
CA TYR A 399 -5.47 -35.05 9.23
C TYR A 399 -6.87 -35.67 9.15
N ALA A 400 -7.77 -35.29 10.07
CA ALA A 400 -9.13 -35.79 10.08
C ALA A 400 -9.89 -35.40 8.80
N GLY A 401 -9.78 -34.14 8.37
CA GLY A 401 -10.44 -33.64 7.18
C GLY A 401 -9.94 -34.32 5.90
N THR A 402 -8.65 -34.58 5.76
CA THR A 402 -8.06 -35.12 4.52
C THR A 402 -8.06 -36.64 4.47
N SER A 403 -7.72 -37.30 5.58
CA SER A 403 -7.46 -38.74 5.63
C SER A 403 -8.69 -39.56 6.04
N ILE A 404 -9.62 -38.97 6.80
CA ILE A 404 -10.83 -39.65 7.28
C ILE A 404 -12.05 -39.18 6.49
N LEU A 405 -12.21 -37.87 6.32
CA LEU A 405 -13.41 -37.27 5.73
C LEU A 405 -13.27 -36.91 4.24
N HIS A 406 -12.04 -36.94 3.69
CA HIS A 406 -11.72 -36.58 2.31
C HIS A 406 -12.31 -35.24 1.84
N LEU A 407 -12.25 -34.23 2.72
CA LEU A 407 -12.82 -32.91 2.45
C LEU A 407 -12.06 -32.18 1.33
N SER A 408 -12.81 -31.57 0.42
CA SER A 408 -12.27 -30.61 -0.55
C SER A 408 -11.89 -29.29 0.13
N VAL A 409 -11.13 -28.43 -0.55
CA VAL A 409 -10.76 -27.11 -0.02
C VAL A 409 -11.98 -26.25 0.31
N ALA A 410 -13.03 -26.31 -0.52
CA ALA A 410 -14.28 -25.59 -0.27
C ALA A 410 -15.00 -26.10 0.99
N GLN A 411 -15.02 -27.42 1.20
CA GLN A 411 -15.61 -28.04 2.40
C GLN A 411 -14.78 -27.72 3.64
N PHE A 412 -13.45 -27.68 3.51
CA PHE A 412 -12.54 -27.28 4.58
C PHE A 412 -12.75 -25.80 4.98
N ALA A 413 -13.03 -24.92 4.00
CA ALA A 413 -13.45 -23.56 4.28
C ALA A 413 -14.79 -23.50 5.03
N GLY A 414 -15.73 -24.40 4.73
CA GLY A 414 -16.96 -24.58 5.52
C GLY A 414 -16.70 -24.90 6.99
N VAL A 415 -15.73 -25.78 7.30
CA VAL A 415 -15.28 -26.05 8.67
C VAL A 415 -14.72 -24.77 9.32
N ASN A 416 -13.92 -24.00 8.57
CA ASN A 416 -13.37 -22.74 9.06
C ASN A 416 -14.43 -21.66 9.31
N ILE A 417 -15.54 -21.63 8.57
CA ILE A 417 -16.69 -20.76 8.87
C ILE A 417 -17.23 -21.08 10.26
N VAL A 418 -17.44 -22.35 10.59
CA VAL A 418 -17.95 -22.77 11.91
C VAL A 418 -16.99 -22.39 13.03
N LEU A 419 -15.69 -22.66 12.84
CA LEU A 419 -14.65 -22.26 13.81
C LEU A 419 -14.57 -20.74 13.97
N THR A 420 -14.74 -19.99 12.88
CA THR A 420 -14.74 -18.52 12.89
C THR A 420 -15.98 -17.94 13.57
N LEU A 421 -17.15 -18.58 13.45
CA LEU A 421 -18.36 -18.18 14.19
C LEU A 421 -18.19 -18.41 15.70
N ALA A 422 -17.59 -19.54 16.09
CA ALA A 422 -17.23 -19.79 17.48
C ALA A 422 -16.24 -18.73 18.00
N TRP A 423 -15.23 -18.40 17.19
CA TRP A 423 -14.27 -17.36 17.48
C TRP A 423 -14.91 -15.98 17.63
N LEU A 424 -15.79 -15.59 16.71
CA LEU A 424 -16.52 -14.33 16.75
C LEU A 424 -17.39 -14.23 18.01
N THR A 425 -18.00 -15.34 18.41
CA THR A 425 -18.80 -15.41 19.65
C THR A 425 -17.95 -15.14 20.89
N ILE A 426 -16.75 -15.73 20.97
CA ILE A 426 -15.81 -15.47 22.07
C ILE A 426 -15.33 -14.02 22.03
N ALA A 427 -14.99 -13.50 20.86
CA ALA A 427 -14.56 -12.12 20.67
C ALA A 427 -15.65 -11.11 21.12
N LEU A 428 -16.91 -11.34 20.75
CA LEU A 428 -18.04 -10.52 21.18
C LEU A 428 -18.24 -10.57 22.70
N ARG A 429 -18.10 -11.74 23.31
CA ARG A 429 -18.22 -11.90 24.77
C ARG A 429 -17.11 -11.16 25.53
N ILE A 430 -15.89 -11.16 25.00
CA ILE A 430 -14.77 -10.38 25.56
C ILE A 430 -15.01 -8.88 25.37
N ALA A 431 -15.49 -8.46 24.20
CA ALA A 431 -15.76 -7.06 23.88
C ALA A 431 -16.93 -6.46 24.68
N HIS A 432 -17.94 -7.28 24.99
CA HIS A 432 -19.15 -6.88 25.71
C HIS A 432 -19.45 -7.84 26.88
N PRO A 433 -18.78 -7.69 28.03
CA PRO A 433 -18.94 -8.61 29.18
C PRO A 433 -20.38 -8.69 29.73
N GLN A 434 -21.17 -7.63 29.51
CA GLN A 434 -22.57 -7.52 29.90
C GLN A 434 -23.54 -8.35 29.03
N TRP A 435 -23.11 -8.85 27.87
CA TRP A 435 -23.91 -9.74 27.03
C TRP A 435 -23.86 -11.17 27.57
N THR A 436 -24.90 -11.58 28.28
CA THR A 436 -25.11 -12.99 28.64
C THR A 436 -25.83 -13.70 27.51
N LEU A 437 -25.13 -14.58 26.78
CA LEU A 437 -25.80 -15.47 25.83
C LEU A 437 -26.78 -16.36 26.60
N PRO A 438 -28.01 -16.56 26.11
CA PRO A 438 -28.91 -17.56 26.70
C PRO A 438 -28.17 -18.90 26.75
N ARG A 439 -28.30 -19.65 27.86
CA ARG A 439 -27.70 -20.99 28.01
C ARG A 439 -28.26 -21.90 26.92
N LEU A 440 -27.58 -21.97 25.77
CA LEU A 440 -27.96 -22.83 24.66
C LEU A 440 -27.53 -24.25 25.00
N GLN A 441 -28.51 -25.16 25.05
CA GLN A 441 -28.28 -26.58 25.28
C GLN A 441 -27.36 -27.15 24.17
N PRO A 442 -26.39 -28.03 24.48
CA PRO A 442 -25.40 -28.53 23.52
C PRO A 442 -26.01 -29.21 22.29
N ARG A 443 -27.22 -29.78 22.41
CA ARG A 443 -27.98 -30.35 21.27
C ARG A 443 -28.37 -29.31 20.22
N ARG A 444 -28.67 -28.06 20.62
CA ARG A 444 -29.01 -26.96 19.69
C ARG A 444 -27.78 -26.38 19.00
N LEU A 445 -26.62 -26.40 19.65
CA LEU A 445 -25.33 -26.05 19.04
C LEU A 445 -24.92 -27.08 17.99
N ALA A 446 -25.10 -28.38 18.28
CA ALA A 446 -24.87 -29.44 17.31
C ALA A 446 -25.84 -29.32 16.11
N ALA A 447 -27.11 -28.99 16.35
CA ALA A 447 -28.09 -28.79 15.29
C ALA A 447 -27.81 -27.53 14.45
N ALA A 448 -27.37 -26.42 15.05
CA ALA A 448 -26.99 -25.21 14.33
C ALA A 448 -25.69 -25.40 13.54
N ALA A 449 -24.71 -26.10 14.11
CA ALA A 449 -23.49 -26.49 13.38
C ALA A 449 -23.82 -27.42 12.21
N ALA A 450 -24.70 -28.40 12.41
CA ALA A 450 -25.19 -29.27 11.34
C ALA A 450 -25.97 -28.49 10.26
N ALA A 451 -26.81 -27.52 10.64
CA ALA A 451 -27.53 -26.67 9.70
C ALA A 451 -26.60 -25.77 8.89
N VAL A 452 -25.56 -25.20 9.51
CA VAL A 452 -24.52 -24.41 8.80
C VAL A 452 -23.70 -25.28 7.86
N VAL A 453 -23.39 -26.52 8.27
CA VAL A 453 -22.76 -27.52 7.40
C VAL A 453 -23.66 -27.84 6.20
N VAL A 454 -24.96 -28.09 6.40
CA VAL A 454 -25.93 -28.32 5.32
C VAL A 454 -26.08 -27.12 4.39
N ILE A 455 -26.04 -25.89 4.92
CA ILE A 455 -26.07 -24.65 4.12
C ILE A 455 -24.76 -24.46 3.32
N ALA A 456 -23.61 -24.85 3.87
CA ALA A 456 -22.32 -24.83 3.17
C ALA A 456 -22.24 -25.87 2.02
N PHE A 457 -23.17 -26.82 1.96
CA PHE A 457 -23.29 -27.82 0.89
C PHE A 457 -24.35 -27.47 -0.18
N ALA A 458 -25.06 -26.35 -0.05
CA ALA A 458 -26.05 -25.92 -1.05
C ALA A 458 -25.44 -24.92 -2.04
N SER A 459 -25.47 -25.23 -3.34
CA SER A 459 -25.06 -24.32 -4.41
C SER A 459 -25.97 -23.07 -4.45
N PRO A 460 -25.44 -21.85 -4.65
CA PRO A 460 -26.28 -20.66 -4.64
C PRO A 460 -27.05 -20.51 -5.95
N THR A 461 -28.38 -20.50 -5.85
CA THR A 461 -29.30 -19.93 -6.85
C THR A 461 -29.69 -18.52 -6.39
N SER A 462 -29.75 -17.57 -7.34
CA SER A 462 -30.06 -16.15 -7.10
C SER A 462 -31.48 -15.89 -6.62
N ALA A 463 -31.71 -14.85 -5.80
CA ALA A 463 -32.85 -13.91 -5.94
C ALA A 463 -32.79 -12.72 -4.96
N GLN A 464 -33.28 -11.58 -5.42
CA GLN A 464 -33.42 -10.25 -4.78
C GLN A 464 -34.53 -10.18 -3.73
N ASP A 465 -34.42 -9.21 -2.80
CA ASP A 465 -35.48 -8.23 -2.52
C ASP A 465 -34.93 -6.95 -1.84
N THR A 466 -35.70 -5.86 -1.96
CA THR A 466 -35.28 -4.45 -2.11
C THR A 466 -34.82 -3.69 -0.84
N ARG A 467 -33.65 -3.02 -0.93
CA ARG A 467 -32.98 -2.20 0.10
C ARG A 467 -33.59 -0.81 0.38
N GLU A 468 -34.53 -0.34 -0.43
CA GLU A 468 -34.98 1.06 -0.37
C GLU A 468 -35.85 1.37 0.87
N ALA A 469 -36.66 0.42 1.33
CA ALA A 469 -37.57 0.64 2.46
C ALA A 469 -36.85 0.80 3.80
N GLN A 470 -35.73 0.09 4.02
CA GLN A 470 -34.96 0.18 5.27
C GLN A 470 -34.10 1.44 5.36
N LEU A 471 -33.65 1.97 4.22
CA LEU A 471 -32.82 3.17 4.15
C LEU A 471 -33.60 4.46 4.45
N ALA A 472 -34.91 4.48 4.23
CA ALA A 472 -35.76 5.63 4.55
C ALA A 472 -35.96 5.80 6.07
N ALA A 473 -36.16 4.69 6.80
CA ALA A 473 -36.37 4.72 8.25
C ALA A 473 -35.11 5.12 9.03
N GLU A 474 -33.93 4.64 8.64
CA GLU A 474 -32.67 5.01 9.30
C GLU A 474 -32.27 6.48 9.10
N ARG A 475 -32.75 7.13 8.02
CA ARG A 475 -32.41 8.52 7.70
C ARG A 475 -33.15 9.51 8.61
N ALA A 476 -34.36 9.18 9.03
CA ALA A 476 -35.14 10.01 9.95
C ALA A 476 -34.53 10.07 11.36
N GLU A 477 -33.93 8.97 11.82
CA GLU A 477 -33.35 8.87 13.18
C GLU A 477 -31.95 9.51 13.30
N LYS A 478 -31.14 9.48 12.23
CA LYS A 478 -29.78 10.04 12.22
C LYS A 478 -29.76 11.56 12.13
N ALA A 479 -30.83 12.21 11.64
CA ALA A 479 -30.94 13.66 11.55
C ALA A 479 -31.00 14.34 12.93
N THR A 480 -31.53 13.64 13.93
CA THR A 480 -31.74 14.16 15.29
C THR A 480 -30.50 14.24 16.19
N ARG A 481 -29.30 13.78 15.75
CA ARG A 481 -28.08 13.70 16.60
C ARG A 481 -26.82 14.35 16.02
N LEU A 482 -26.93 15.24 15.04
CA LEU A 482 -25.76 15.91 14.45
C LEU A 482 -25.28 17.08 15.33
N HIS A 483 -24.12 16.92 15.96
CA HIS A 483 -23.40 18.03 16.60
C HIS A 483 -22.45 18.73 15.62
N PRO A 484 -22.15 20.04 15.80
CA PRO A 484 -21.22 20.77 14.95
C PRO A 484 -19.81 20.19 14.97
N TYR A 485 -19.12 20.21 13.83
CA TYR A 485 -17.76 19.69 13.66
C TYR A 485 -16.70 20.55 14.37
N GLU A 486 -15.87 19.94 15.23
CA GLU A 486 -14.70 20.57 15.83
C GLU A 486 -13.38 19.96 15.31
N PRO A 487 -12.47 20.75 14.69
CA PRO A 487 -11.22 20.22 14.14
C PRO A 487 -10.21 19.80 15.21
N THR A 488 -9.61 18.62 15.01
CA THR A 488 -8.55 18.03 15.83
C THR A 488 -7.23 18.81 15.78
N THR A 489 -6.29 18.56 16.70
CA THR A 489 -4.99 19.25 16.76
C THR A 489 -4.11 19.02 15.52
N THR A 490 -4.19 17.84 14.89
CA THR A 490 -3.53 17.54 13.62
C THR A 490 -4.20 18.29 12.47
N GLU A 491 -5.54 18.34 12.45
CA GLU A 491 -6.28 19.17 11.50
C GLU A 491 -5.98 20.65 11.68
N ARG A 492 -5.78 21.18 12.91
CA ARG A 492 -5.35 22.58 13.11
C ARG A 492 -3.97 22.87 12.56
N ARG A 493 -2.99 21.96 12.72
CA ARG A 493 -1.64 22.13 12.15
C ARG A 493 -1.64 22.03 10.63
N ILE A 494 -2.47 21.16 10.06
CA ILE A 494 -2.62 21.03 8.61
C ILE A 494 -3.44 22.21 8.05
N LEU A 495 -4.48 22.67 8.74
CA LEU A 495 -5.21 23.91 8.43
C LEU A 495 -4.28 25.14 8.53
N MET A 496 -3.25 25.11 9.38
CA MET A 496 -2.21 26.14 9.43
C MET A 496 -1.32 26.09 8.18
N VAL A 497 -0.95 24.91 7.69
CA VAL A 497 -0.23 24.72 6.41
C VAL A 497 -1.12 25.08 5.22
N GLU A 498 -2.39 24.68 5.24
CA GLU A 498 -3.40 25.05 4.24
C GLU A 498 -3.58 26.57 4.25
N ASN A 499 -3.73 27.22 5.40
CA ASN A 499 -3.79 28.67 5.49
C ASN A 499 -2.49 29.34 5.07
N ALA A 500 -1.32 28.70 5.22
CA ALA A 500 -0.05 29.22 4.71
C ALA A 500 0.06 29.10 3.18
N LEU A 501 -0.47 28.02 2.59
CA LEU A 501 -0.57 27.79 1.14
C LEU A 501 -1.73 28.56 0.48
N ARG A 502 -2.77 28.89 1.25
CA ARG A 502 -4.00 29.58 0.86
C ARG A 502 -3.97 31.06 1.20
N ALA A 503 -3.04 31.49 2.06
CA ALA A 503 -2.85 32.90 2.37
C ALA A 503 -2.77 33.64 1.04
N ASP A 504 -3.61 34.67 0.88
CA ASP A 504 -3.57 35.62 -0.23
C ASP A 504 -2.29 36.47 -0.14
N ARG A 505 -1.14 35.81 0.00
CA ARG A 505 0.16 36.42 -0.05
C ARG A 505 0.39 36.79 -1.50
N PRO A 506 0.77 38.05 -1.76
CA PRO A 506 0.96 38.50 -3.12
C PRO A 506 2.11 37.78 -3.80
N VAL A 507 3.06 37.23 -3.05
CA VAL A 507 4.15 36.40 -3.58
C VAL A 507 4.05 35.00 -2.99
N TYR A 508 4.16 33.97 -3.83
CA TYR A 508 4.14 32.57 -3.43
C TYR A 508 5.18 31.75 -4.21
N ALA A 509 5.57 30.59 -3.68
CA ALA A 509 6.39 29.63 -4.42
C ALA A 509 5.48 28.75 -5.29
N PHE A 510 5.63 28.83 -6.60
CA PHE A 510 5.00 27.92 -7.53
C PHE A 510 5.70 26.56 -7.49
N ILE A 511 4.90 25.50 -7.37
CA ILE A 511 5.33 24.11 -7.42
C ILE A 511 4.31 23.40 -8.32
N GLY A 512 4.78 22.85 -9.44
CA GLY A 512 3.90 22.27 -10.45
C GLY A 512 4.68 21.53 -11.53
N SER A 513 4.14 21.52 -12.74
CA SER A 513 4.87 21.05 -13.92
C SER A 513 4.90 22.16 -14.96
N ALA A 514 6.05 22.37 -15.60
CA ALA A 514 6.20 23.37 -16.66
C ALA A 514 5.54 22.93 -17.97
N PHE A 515 5.48 21.62 -18.20
CA PHE A 515 4.94 20.98 -19.40
C PHE A 515 4.67 19.51 -19.06
N ASP A 516 3.66 18.87 -19.63
CA ASP A 516 3.40 17.46 -19.32
C ASP A 516 4.59 16.59 -19.78
N GLY A 517 4.99 15.64 -18.95
CA GLY A 517 6.27 14.93 -19.10
C GLY A 517 7.54 15.72 -18.72
N GLY A 518 7.45 17.01 -18.39
CA GLY A 518 8.56 17.88 -17.98
C GLY A 518 9.07 17.68 -16.55
N GLY A 519 8.33 16.91 -15.74
CA GLY A 519 8.64 16.66 -14.33
C GLY A 519 8.26 17.82 -13.40
N LEU A 520 8.82 17.82 -12.19
CA LEU A 520 8.62 18.87 -11.20
C LEU A 520 9.27 20.18 -11.67
N ALA A 521 8.50 21.26 -11.62
CA ALA A 521 8.93 22.62 -11.86
C ALA A 521 8.68 23.50 -10.63
N ILE A 522 9.63 24.37 -10.33
CA ILE A 522 9.58 25.27 -9.18
C ILE A 522 9.94 26.67 -9.65
N GLY A 523 9.29 27.70 -9.09
CA GLY A 523 9.71 29.08 -9.29
C GLY A 523 8.82 30.10 -8.59
N PRO A 524 9.06 31.41 -8.79
CA PRO A 524 8.29 32.46 -8.15
C PRO A 524 6.92 32.65 -8.80
N GLY A 525 5.91 32.88 -7.96
CA GLY A 525 4.56 33.30 -8.35
C GLY A 525 4.16 34.59 -7.66
N TYR A 526 3.36 35.38 -8.36
CA TYR A 526 2.74 36.61 -7.89
C TYR A 526 1.23 36.54 -8.11
N ARG A 527 0.44 36.88 -7.11
CA ARG A 527 -1.01 37.01 -7.26
C ARG A 527 -1.52 38.29 -6.61
N ALA A 528 -2.47 38.95 -7.25
CA ALA A 528 -3.13 40.11 -6.71
C ALA A 528 -4.64 39.99 -6.93
N ARG A 529 -5.42 40.51 -5.97
CA ARG A 529 -6.84 40.75 -6.16
C ARG A 529 -7.06 42.26 -6.30
N PHE A 530 -7.98 42.64 -7.16
CA PHE A 530 -8.34 44.03 -7.36
C PHE A 530 -9.84 44.12 -7.61
N ALA A 531 -10.45 45.22 -7.16
CA ALA A 531 -11.91 45.32 -7.05
C ALA A 531 -12.52 44.11 -6.29
N ASP A 532 -13.83 43.90 -6.42
CA ASP A 532 -14.55 42.89 -5.62
C ASP A 532 -14.31 41.43 -6.10
N SER A 533 -13.86 41.24 -7.35
CA SER A 533 -13.74 39.91 -7.96
C SER A 533 -12.59 39.76 -8.96
N GLY A 534 -11.87 40.84 -9.29
CA GLY A 534 -10.74 40.81 -10.22
C GLY A 534 -9.53 40.08 -9.61
N LYS A 535 -8.83 39.31 -10.44
CA LYS A 535 -7.66 38.51 -10.02
C LYS A 535 -6.56 38.55 -11.07
N LEU A 536 -5.35 38.84 -10.66
CA LEU A 536 -4.12 38.63 -11.42
C LEU A 536 -3.35 37.48 -10.78
N ASP A 537 -2.89 36.53 -11.58
CA ASP A 537 -2.04 35.42 -11.16
C ASP A 537 -0.96 35.23 -12.21
N ALA A 538 0.32 35.35 -11.83
CA ALA A 538 1.44 35.23 -12.73
C ALA A 538 2.56 34.44 -12.07
N HIS A 539 3.23 33.54 -12.79
CA HIS A 539 4.33 32.76 -12.26
C HIS A 539 5.35 32.42 -13.33
N ALA A 540 6.59 32.21 -12.91
CA ALA A 540 7.63 31.62 -13.74
C ALA A 540 8.17 30.38 -13.04
N ALA A 541 8.47 29.33 -13.79
CA ALA A 541 8.97 28.09 -13.21
C ALA A 541 9.97 27.37 -14.12
N TRP A 542 10.88 26.65 -13.49
CA TRP A 542 11.91 25.86 -14.14
C TRP A 542 11.83 24.41 -13.69
N SER A 543 11.91 23.47 -14.64
CA SER A 543 11.93 22.03 -14.36
C SER A 543 13.33 21.44 -14.40
N ALA A 544 13.49 20.26 -13.77
CA ALA A 544 14.74 19.49 -13.82
C ALA A 544 15.15 19.05 -15.24
N LYS A 545 14.21 19.03 -16.20
CA LYS A 545 14.48 18.75 -17.62
C LYS A 545 14.87 20.00 -18.42
N ASN A 546 15.17 21.11 -17.72
CA ASN A 546 15.46 22.42 -18.31
C ASN A 546 14.29 22.96 -19.16
N TYR A 547 13.05 22.66 -18.75
CA TYR A 547 11.88 23.29 -19.33
C TYR A 547 11.53 24.53 -18.51
N LYS A 548 11.15 25.59 -19.19
CA LYS A 548 10.87 26.89 -18.58
C LYS A 548 9.49 27.34 -18.97
N VAL A 549 8.74 27.82 -18.00
CA VAL A 549 7.40 28.36 -18.25
C VAL A 549 7.27 29.73 -17.59
N ALA A 550 6.57 30.64 -18.25
CA ALA A 550 6.09 31.88 -17.67
C ALA A 550 4.62 32.06 -18.05
N ASP A 551 3.76 32.12 -17.05
CA ASP A 551 2.31 32.20 -17.17
C ASP A 551 1.81 33.48 -16.49
N ALA A 552 0.83 34.14 -17.10
CA ALA A 552 0.13 35.28 -16.54
C ALA A 552 -1.34 35.24 -16.93
N GLN A 553 -2.22 35.33 -15.93
CA GLN A 553 -3.66 35.28 -16.08
C GLN A 553 -4.28 36.47 -15.36
N LEU A 554 -4.97 37.32 -16.12
CA LEU A 554 -5.73 38.45 -15.59
C LEU A 554 -7.22 38.20 -15.81
N ARG A 555 -7.95 37.92 -14.73
CA ARG A 555 -9.41 37.86 -14.71
C ARG A 555 -9.95 39.23 -14.30
N LEU A 556 -10.71 39.85 -15.20
CA LEU A 556 -11.40 41.11 -14.91
C LEU A 556 -12.52 40.87 -13.87
N PRO A 557 -12.94 41.92 -13.15
CA PRO A 557 -14.07 41.82 -12.23
C PRO A 557 -15.31 41.28 -12.95
N ASP A 558 -16.10 40.46 -12.27
CA ASP A 558 -17.26 39.85 -12.89
C ASP A 558 -18.31 40.93 -13.24
N PHE A 559 -18.83 40.90 -14.46
CA PHE A 559 -19.84 41.83 -14.96
C PHE A 559 -21.22 41.18 -14.94
N ALA A 560 -22.28 41.99 -15.12
CA ALA A 560 -23.66 41.54 -15.27
C ALA A 560 -24.13 40.58 -14.15
N HIS A 561 -24.08 41.03 -12.89
CA HIS A 561 -24.50 40.23 -11.72
C HIS A 561 -23.76 38.87 -11.62
N ARG A 562 -22.44 38.87 -11.86
CA ARG A 562 -21.56 37.69 -11.83
C ARG A 562 -21.80 36.65 -12.93
N ARG A 563 -22.50 37.03 -14.00
CA ARG A 563 -22.76 36.13 -15.14
C ARG A 563 -21.70 36.22 -16.22
N VAL A 564 -20.95 37.32 -16.32
CA VAL A 564 -19.95 37.48 -17.37
C VAL A 564 -18.55 37.61 -16.76
N THR A 565 -17.64 36.75 -17.20
CA THR A 565 -16.23 36.78 -16.82
C THR A 565 -15.38 37.00 -18.06
N ILE A 566 -14.49 37.97 -18.02
CA ILE A 566 -13.48 38.20 -19.06
C ILE A 566 -12.11 37.87 -18.48
N GLN A 567 -11.32 37.14 -19.26
CA GLN A 567 -9.99 36.71 -18.92
C GLN A 567 -9.01 37.09 -20.02
N LEU A 568 -7.84 37.57 -19.62
CA LEU A 568 -6.67 37.72 -20.48
C LEU A 568 -5.62 36.71 -20.01
N ASP A 569 -4.99 36.06 -20.96
CA ASP A 569 -3.99 35.01 -20.73
C ASP A 569 -2.72 35.30 -21.53
N GLY A 570 -1.58 35.04 -20.90
CA GLY A 570 -0.25 35.07 -21.50
C GLY A 570 0.51 33.83 -21.04
N HIS A 571 1.00 33.04 -21.98
CA HIS A 571 1.71 31.80 -21.70
C HIS A 571 2.97 31.73 -22.56
N TRP A 572 4.11 31.50 -21.93
CA TRP A 572 5.38 31.29 -22.61
C TRP A 572 6.02 30.00 -22.11
N LEU A 573 6.47 29.17 -23.05
CA LEU A 573 7.09 27.89 -22.77
C LEU A 573 8.36 27.75 -23.60
N ASP A 574 9.44 27.28 -22.98
CA ASP A 574 10.69 26.85 -23.63
C ASP A 574 10.99 25.41 -23.18
N ALA A 575 10.74 24.45 -24.08
CA ALA A 575 10.97 23.04 -23.87
C ALA A 575 11.96 22.51 -24.94
N PRO A 576 13.28 22.55 -24.70
CA PRO A 576 14.29 22.27 -25.72
C PRO A 576 14.39 20.80 -26.17
N LYS A 577 13.76 19.87 -25.44
CA LYS A 577 13.85 18.42 -25.71
C LYS A 577 12.51 17.73 -25.44
N VAL A 578 11.52 17.94 -26.30
CA VAL A 578 10.24 17.23 -26.26
C VAL A 578 10.35 15.94 -27.07
N ALA A 579 9.88 14.84 -26.50
CA ALA A 579 9.92 13.54 -27.17
C ALA A 579 8.86 13.45 -28.28
N PHE A 580 9.25 12.83 -29.39
CA PHE A 580 8.42 12.49 -30.54
C PHE A 580 8.66 11.02 -30.91
N TYR A 581 7.58 10.28 -31.14
CA TYR A 581 7.59 8.83 -31.36
C TYR A 581 7.07 8.43 -32.74
N GLY A 582 6.86 9.39 -33.64
CA GLY A 582 6.15 9.18 -34.90
C GLY A 582 4.63 9.33 -34.78
N LEU A 583 3.96 9.27 -35.93
CA LEU A 583 2.51 9.45 -36.05
C LEU A 583 1.76 8.11 -36.00
N GLY A 584 0.51 8.16 -35.56
CA GLY A 584 -0.43 7.04 -35.60
C GLY A 584 -0.36 6.07 -34.41
N ASN A 585 -1.37 5.22 -34.32
CA ASN A 585 -1.56 4.29 -33.20
C ASN A 585 -0.54 3.12 -33.19
N ALA A 586 0.11 2.85 -34.32
CA ALA A 586 1.11 1.80 -34.49
C ALA A 586 2.55 2.32 -34.39
N SER A 587 2.74 3.59 -34.01
CA SER A 587 4.05 4.22 -33.97
C SER A 587 5.04 3.45 -33.06
N SER A 588 6.27 3.32 -33.55
CA SER A 588 7.33 2.61 -32.84
C SER A 588 7.67 3.31 -31.52
N ALA A 589 8.28 2.59 -30.57
CA ALA A 589 8.76 3.19 -29.32
C ALA A 589 10.07 3.99 -29.50
N HIS A 590 10.54 4.16 -30.73
CA HIS A 590 11.76 4.90 -31.02
C HIS A 590 11.53 6.40 -30.76
N ARG A 591 12.40 6.99 -29.93
CA ARG A 591 12.29 8.37 -29.47
C ARG A 591 13.22 9.28 -30.28
N GLN A 592 12.65 10.37 -30.78
CA GLN A 592 13.39 11.53 -31.31
C GLN A 592 13.03 12.76 -30.49
N ASP A 593 14.00 13.62 -30.20
CA ASP A 593 13.74 14.86 -29.46
C ASP A 593 13.67 16.04 -30.42
N PHE A 594 12.72 16.95 -30.19
CA PHE A 594 12.62 18.23 -30.88
C PHE A 594 12.53 19.37 -29.86
N ALA A 595 13.02 20.54 -30.23
CA ALA A 595 12.84 21.77 -29.46
C ALA A 595 11.43 22.31 -29.72
N TYR A 596 10.76 22.73 -28.67
CA TYR A 596 9.41 23.29 -28.73
C TYR A 596 9.33 24.52 -27.84
N ARG A 597 9.18 25.68 -28.46
CA ARG A 597 9.00 26.96 -27.78
C ARG A 597 7.68 27.57 -28.23
N THR A 598 6.92 28.10 -27.28
CA THR A 598 5.64 28.75 -27.59
C THR A 598 5.50 30.06 -26.85
N ALA A 599 4.83 31.01 -27.49
CA ALA A 599 4.34 32.24 -26.87
C ALA A 599 2.87 32.40 -27.29
N ASN A 600 1.98 32.44 -26.30
CA ASN A 600 0.55 32.64 -26.48
C ASN A 600 0.14 33.91 -25.74
N VAL A 601 -0.63 34.77 -26.39
CA VAL A 601 -1.37 35.86 -25.74
C VAL A 601 -2.80 35.86 -26.24
N GLY A 602 -3.76 35.84 -25.32
CA GLY A 602 -5.16 35.67 -25.64
C GLY A 602 -6.12 36.38 -24.71
N THR A 603 -7.37 36.43 -25.14
CA THR A 603 -8.49 36.84 -24.30
C THR A 603 -9.70 35.93 -24.54
N SER A 604 -10.47 35.71 -23.48
CA SER A 604 -11.72 34.96 -23.55
C SER A 604 -12.80 35.60 -22.69
N ALA A 605 -14.04 35.47 -23.14
CA ALA A 605 -15.23 35.85 -22.40
C ALA A 605 -16.08 34.60 -22.16
N ARG A 606 -16.57 34.45 -20.93
CA ARG A 606 -17.49 33.39 -20.51
C ARG A 606 -18.76 34.01 -19.96
N VAL A 607 -19.89 33.51 -20.42
CA VAL A 607 -21.24 33.83 -19.96
C VAL A 607 -21.82 32.61 -19.25
N GLN A 608 -22.19 32.78 -17.98
CA GLN A 608 -22.92 31.81 -17.18
C GLN A 608 -24.42 31.93 -17.50
N ALA A 609 -24.88 31.15 -18.47
CA ALA A 609 -26.27 31.19 -18.95
C ALA A 609 -27.26 30.59 -17.93
N ALA A 610 -26.83 29.56 -17.20
CA ALA A 610 -27.55 28.93 -16.09
C ALA A 610 -26.54 28.48 -15.02
N PRO A 611 -26.95 28.09 -13.79
CA PRO A 611 -26.01 27.74 -12.72
C PRO A 611 -24.94 26.71 -13.11
N PHE A 612 -25.27 25.78 -13.99
CA PHE A 612 -24.35 24.75 -14.49
C PHE A 612 -23.97 24.92 -15.96
N VAL A 613 -24.60 25.84 -16.71
CA VAL A 613 -24.36 26.03 -18.15
C VAL A 613 -23.52 27.28 -18.37
N SER A 614 -22.38 27.11 -19.04
CA SER A 614 -21.50 28.19 -19.46
C SER A 614 -21.29 28.16 -20.97
N LEU A 615 -21.31 29.33 -21.58
CA LEU A 615 -20.97 29.54 -22.98
C LEU A 615 -19.81 30.53 -23.02
N GLY A 616 -18.92 30.43 -23.99
CA GLY A 616 -17.87 31.41 -24.12
C GLY A 616 -17.18 31.39 -25.47
N ALA A 617 -16.40 32.44 -25.68
CA ALA A 617 -15.63 32.65 -26.87
C ALA A 617 -14.26 33.23 -26.49
N GLY A 618 -13.25 32.99 -27.30
CA GLY A 618 -11.94 33.59 -27.11
C GLY A 618 -11.17 33.70 -28.41
N VAL A 619 -10.17 34.57 -28.39
CA VAL A 619 -9.20 34.73 -29.47
C VAL A 619 -7.81 34.80 -28.87
N ASP A 620 -6.87 34.08 -29.45
CA ASP A 620 -5.49 34.09 -29.01
C ASP A 620 -4.51 34.03 -30.18
N MET A 621 -3.35 34.66 -29.99
CA MET A 621 -2.22 34.62 -30.92
C MET A 621 -1.19 33.64 -30.37
N LEU A 622 -0.90 32.59 -31.12
CA LEU A 622 -0.02 31.50 -30.75
C LEU A 622 1.18 31.46 -31.71
N ALA A 623 2.33 31.97 -31.26
CA ALA A 623 3.59 31.83 -31.94
C ALA A 623 4.30 30.56 -31.46
N ILE A 624 4.70 29.71 -32.39
CA ILE A 624 5.39 28.45 -32.12
C ILE A 624 6.73 28.50 -32.83
N ASP A 625 7.78 28.07 -32.15
CA ASP A 625 9.09 27.85 -32.71
C ASP A 625 9.52 26.42 -32.37
N ALA A 626 9.48 25.55 -33.39
CA ALA A 626 9.84 24.15 -33.30
C ALA A 626 11.00 23.84 -34.25
N THR A 627 11.76 22.78 -33.97
CA THR A 627 13.03 22.45 -34.69
C THR A 627 13.01 22.63 -36.21
N ASN A 628 11.88 22.36 -36.88
CA ASN A 628 11.75 22.45 -38.33
C ASN A 628 10.60 23.37 -38.81
N ALA A 629 9.95 24.13 -37.92
CA ALA A 629 8.83 25.00 -38.29
C ALA A 629 8.56 26.08 -37.22
N SER A 630 8.36 27.32 -37.65
CA SER A 630 8.06 28.45 -36.74
C SER A 630 6.75 29.18 -37.12
N PRO A 631 5.59 28.50 -37.13
CA PRO A 631 4.32 29.10 -37.53
C PRO A 631 3.73 30.00 -36.43
N THR A 632 3.00 31.03 -36.83
CA THR A 632 2.14 31.82 -35.95
C THR A 632 0.68 31.61 -36.34
N TYR A 633 -0.17 31.40 -35.33
CA TYR A 633 -1.60 31.17 -35.50
C TYR A 633 -2.40 32.26 -34.81
N ARG A 634 -3.45 32.75 -35.48
CA ARG A 634 -4.60 33.36 -34.81
C ARG A 634 -5.63 32.27 -34.55
N ARG A 635 -5.86 31.95 -33.28
CA ARG A 635 -6.82 30.93 -32.87
C ARG A 635 -8.10 31.58 -32.38
N SER A 636 -9.23 31.22 -32.98
CA SER A 636 -10.56 31.59 -32.51
C SER A 636 -11.20 30.38 -31.83
N ARG A 637 -11.81 30.56 -30.66
CA ARG A 637 -12.39 29.47 -29.86
C ARG A 637 -13.83 29.78 -29.47
N LEU A 638 -14.69 28.78 -29.58
CA LEU A 638 -16.05 28.78 -29.03
C LEU A 638 -16.18 27.56 -28.11
N PHE A 639 -16.78 27.74 -26.94
CA PHE A 639 -16.96 26.64 -26.01
C PHE A 639 -18.31 26.68 -25.31
N ALA A 640 -18.85 25.50 -25.07
CA ALA A 640 -20.05 25.28 -24.28
C ALA A 640 -19.76 24.20 -23.23
N GLY A 641 -20.15 24.45 -21.99
CA GLY A 641 -19.89 23.54 -20.88
C GLY A 641 -21.06 23.41 -19.93
N PHE A 642 -21.30 22.20 -19.47
CA PHE A 642 -22.18 21.85 -18.37
C PHE A 642 -21.34 21.35 -17.18
N ASP A 643 -21.16 22.17 -16.16
CA ASP A 643 -20.36 21.86 -14.97
C ASP A 643 -21.23 21.95 -13.71
N TRP A 644 -21.48 20.80 -13.08
CA TRP A 644 -22.18 20.69 -11.80
C TRP A 644 -21.33 19.94 -10.77
N ARG A 645 -20.00 19.92 -10.97
CA ARG A 645 -19.04 19.42 -9.99
C ARG A 645 -19.02 20.33 -8.77
N THR A 646 -18.73 19.74 -7.62
CA THR A 646 -18.57 20.49 -6.36
C THR A 646 -17.34 21.40 -6.35
N SER A 647 -16.28 21.03 -7.05
CA SER A 647 -15.09 21.86 -7.29
C SER A 647 -14.36 21.41 -8.56
N PRO A 648 -13.79 22.33 -9.37
CA PRO A 648 -13.05 21.97 -10.58
C PRO A 648 -11.75 21.20 -10.35
N THR A 649 -11.15 21.29 -9.16
CA THR A 649 -9.80 20.74 -8.89
C THR A 649 -9.79 19.56 -7.93
N TYR A 650 -10.93 19.28 -7.29
CA TYR A 650 -11.13 18.11 -6.45
C TYR A 650 -12.63 17.85 -6.31
N THR A 651 -13.14 16.84 -6.99
CA THR A 651 -14.55 16.47 -6.90
C THR A 651 -14.76 14.99 -6.69
N ARG A 652 -15.87 14.68 -6.03
CA ARG A 652 -16.33 13.32 -5.69
C ARG A 652 -17.74 13.05 -6.19
N ARG A 653 -18.42 14.09 -6.70
CA ARG A 653 -19.79 14.06 -7.18
C ARG A 653 -19.97 15.13 -8.24
N GLY A 654 -20.78 14.79 -9.24
CA GLY A 654 -21.21 15.69 -10.29
C GLY A 654 -20.61 15.26 -11.61
N GLY A 655 -20.68 16.15 -12.58
CA GLY A 655 -20.16 15.90 -13.90
C GLY A 655 -19.72 17.19 -14.58
N PHE A 656 -18.83 17.03 -15.54
CA PHE A 656 -18.31 18.08 -16.37
C PHE A 656 -18.35 17.64 -17.82
N TYR A 657 -19.16 18.33 -18.60
CA TYR A 657 -19.32 18.05 -20.02
C TYR A 657 -18.94 19.29 -20.78
N ARG A 658 -18.01 19.21 -21.70
CA ARG A 658 -17.53 20.37 -22.45
C ARG A 658 -17.32 20.04 -23.91
N LEU A 659 -17.72 20.97 -24.76
CA LEU A 659 -17.45 20.98 -26.19
C LEU A 659 -16.71 22.27 -26.53
N ASP A 660 -15.55 22.14 -27.16
CA ASP A 660 -14.74 23.24 -27.67
C ASP A 660 -14.61 23.12 -29.19
N TRP A 661 -14.87 24.21 -29.90
CA TRP A 661 -14.55 24.35 -31.31
C TRP A 661 -13.46 25.42 -31.44
N SER A 662 -12.38 25.09 -32.17
CA SER A 662 -11.24 25.97 -32.37
C SER A 662 -10.87 26.07 -33.86
N ASP A 663 -10.69 27.28 -34.35
CA ASP A 663 -10.20 27.58 -35.70
C ASP A 663 -8.79 28.16 -35.60
N TYR A 664 -7.81 27.41 -36.11
CA TYR A 664 -6.40 27.78 -36.13
C TYR A 664 -6.07 28.34 -37.50
N HIS A 665 -6.00 29.66 -37.61
CA HIS A 665 -5.65 30.34 -38.85
C HIS A 665 -4.17 30.71 -38.84
N GLU A 666 -3.38 30.10 -39.72
CA GLU A 666 -1.94 30.35 -39.80
C GLU A 666 -1.64 31.66 -40.53
N THR A 667 -0.89 32.56 -39.91
CA THR A 667 -0.62 33.91 -40.43
C THR A 667 0.75 34.07 -41.09
N THR A 668 1.67 33.11 -40.94
CA THR A 668 3.07 33.27 -41.35
C THR A 668 3.38 32.72 -42.76
N THR A 669 2.85 31.55 -43.13
CA THR A 669 3.16 30.89 -44.43
C THR A 669 2.01 30.92 -45.44
N GLY A 670 1.15 31.93 -45.38
CA GLY A 670 0.01 32.08 -46.30
C GLY A 670 -1.14 31.10 -46.02
N GLY A 671 -1.28 30.61 -44.78
CA GLY A 671 -2.44 29.84 -44.34
C GLY A 671 -2.41 28.33 -44.61
N ARG A 672 -1.30 27.79 -45.14
CA ARG A 672 -1.17 26.39 -45.59
C ARG A 672 -1.24 25.34 -44.47
N SER A 673 -1.06 25.74 -43.22
CA SER A 673 -1.18 24.86 -42.05
C SER A 673 -2.43 25.20 -41.22
N SER A 674 -3.44 25.87 -41.80
CA SER A 674 -4.67 26.22 -41.08
C SER A 674 -5.57 24.99 -40.93
N PHE A 675 -6.13 24.82 -39.74
CA PHE A 675 -6.97 23.67 -39.39
C PHE A 675 -8.05 24.04 -38.38
N ARG A 676 -9.07 23.19 -38.27
CA ARG A 676 -10.12 23.30 -37.26
C ARG A 676 -10.08 22.10 -36.35
N ARG A 677 -10.43 22.30 -35.08
CA ARG A 677 -10.52 21.22 -34.10
C ARG A 677 -11.81 21.30 -33.31
N VAL A 678 -12.43 20.14 -33.12
CA VAL A 678 -13.49 19.93 -32.14
C VAL A 678 -12.95 19.03 -31.05
N ASP A 679 -13.02 19.49 -29.80
CA ASP A 679 -12.69 18.71 -28.61
C ASP A 679 -13.97 18.51 -27.78
N ALA A 680 -14.22 17.27 -27.36
CA ALA A 680 -15.32 16.94 -26.47
C ALA A 680 -14.79 16.18 -25.25
N GLU A 681 -15.24 16.57 -24.06
CA GLU A 681 -14.85 15.97 -22.79
C GLU A 681 -16.08 15.72 -21.93
N LEU A 682 -16.16 14.52 -21.35
CA LEU A 682 -17.24 14.07 -20.50
C LEU A 682 -16.67 13.39 -19.26
N ASP A 683 -16.76 14.06 -18.12
CA ASP A 683 -16.37 13.52 -16.83
C ASP A 683 -17.60 13.29 -15.95
N GLN A 684 -17.69 12.12 -15.33
CA GLN A 684 -18.78 11.77 -14.44
C GLN A 684 -18.27 11.10 -13.16
N PHE A 685 -18.72 11.62 -12.01
CA PHE A 685 -18.31 11.14 -10.69
C PHE A 685 -19.51 10.56 -9.95
N PHE A 686 -19.46 9.25 -9.70
CA PHE A 686 -20.49 8.49 -8.98
C PHE A 686 -20.03 8.20 -7.55
N PRO A 687 -20.50 8.96 -6.55
CA PRO A 687 -20.15 8.69 -5.17
C PRO A 687 -20.87 7.43 -4.65
N ILE A 688 -20.15 6.62 -3.87
CA ILE A 688 -20.64 5.43 -3.18
C ILE A 688 -20.44 5.64 -1.66
N LEU A 689 -21.46 5.28 -0.87
CA LEU A 689 -21.43 5.32 0.61
C LEU A 689 -20.88 6.64 1.18
N ARG A 690 -21.67 7.73 1.07
CA ARG A 690 -21.33 9.08 1.57
C ARG A 690 -20.04 9.66 0.97
N GLU A 691 -19.81 9.39 -0.30
CA GLU A 691 -18.67 9.87 -1.08
C GLU A 691 -17.31 9.31 -0.67
N ASN A 692 -17.21 8.45 0.35
CA ASN A 692 -15.96 7.81 0.76
C ASN A 692 -15.32 6.97 -0.35
N TRP A 693 -16.13 6.49 -1.29
CA TRP A 693 -15.69 5.86 -2.53
C TRP A 693 -16.32 6.59 -3.72
N VAL A 694 -15.63 6.65 -4.85
CA VAL A 694 -16.10 7.32 -6.07
C VAL A 694 -15.69 6.50 -7.27
N ILE A 695 -16.63 6.20 -8.15
CA ILE A 695 -16.31 5.75 -9.51
C ILE A 695 -16.26 7.01 -10.38
N ALA A 696 -15.09 7.36 -10.90
CA ALA A 696 -14.90 8.47 -11.82
C ALA A 696 -14.69 7.92 -13.23
N LEU A 697 -15.51 8.36 -14.17
CA LEU A 697 -15.41 7.98 -15.57
C LEU A 697 -15.11 9.22 -16.41
N ARG A 698 -14.26 9.06 -17.41
CA ARG A 698 -13.98 10.08 -18.43
C ARG A 698 -14.11 9.48 -19.82
N ALA A 699 -14.68 10.26 -20.71
CA ALA A 699 -14.52 10.10 -22.16
C ALA A 699 -14.05 11.43 -22.75
N ALA A 700 -12.95 11.41 -23.51
CA ALA A 700 -12.45 12.57 -24.22
C ALA A 700 -12.14 12.21 -25.67
N THR A 701 -12.54 13.07 -26.61
CA THR A 701 -12.24 12.89 -28.02
C THR A 701 -11.88 14.21 -28.66
N SER A 702 -11.03 14.14 -29.67
CA SER A 702 -10.63 15.28 -30.48
C SER A 702 -10.74 14.88 -31.95
N SER A 703 -11.29 15.76 -32.77
CA SER A 703 -11.26 15.63 -34.22
C SER A 703 -10.67 16.88 -34.84
N THR A 704 -9.64 16.69 -35.68
CA THR A 704 -8.98 17.79 -36.38
C THR A 704 -9.21 17.64 -37.87
N ASP A 705 -9.76 18.70 -38.48
CA ASP A 705 -10.09 18.75 -39.90
C ASP A 705 -9.29 19.85 -40.60
N THR A 706 -8.94 19.62 -41.87
CA THR A 706 -8.17 20.54 -42.70
C THR A 706 -8.82 20.73 -44.07
N SER A 707 -8.72 21.93 -44.64
CA SER A 707 -9.06 22.15 -46.05
C SER A 707 -8.09 21.40 -46.97
N ALA A 708 -8.55 21.03 -48.17
CA ALA A 708 -7.72 20.34 -49.15
C ALA A 708 -6.41 21.10 -49.42
N GLY A 709 -5.27 20.40 -49.28
CA GLY A 709 -3.93 20.96 -49.44
C GLY A 709 -3.28 21.50 -48.16
N ASN A 710 -4.01 21.56 -47.04
CA ASN A 710 -3.45 21.92 -45.73
C ASN A 710 -3.12 20.69 -44.89
N ASP A 711 -2.05 20.79 -44.09
CA ASP A 711 -1.65 19.76 -43.13
C ASP A 711 -1.58 20.31 -41.70
N VAL A 712 -1.79 19.43 -40.71
CA VAL A 712 -1.71 19.78 -39.29
C VAL A 712 -0.28 19.53 -38.81
N PRO A 713 0.44 20.52 -38.26
CA PRO A 713 1.76 20.27 -37.72
C PRO A 713 1.72 19.24 -36.58
N TYR A 714 2.66 18.28 -36.59
CA TYR A 714 2.70 17.18 -35.63
C TYR A 714 2.79 17.64 -34.16
N PHE A 715 3.32 18.81 -33.86
CA PHE A 715 3.39 19.36 -32.50
C PHE A 715 2.07 19.98 -32.02
N LEU A 716 1.09 20.16 -32.90
CA LEU A 716 -0.26 20.63 -32.58
C LEU A 716 -1.30 19.52 -32.56
N MET A 717 -1.01 18.34 -33.12
CA MET A 717 -1.93 17.20 -33.18
C MET A 717 -2.29 16.67 -31.77
N PRO A 718 -3.54 16.21 -31.56
CA PRO A 718 -3.94 15.54 -30.32
C PRO A 718 -3.09 14.32 -30.00
N ASP A 719 -2.76 14.15 -28.72
CA ASP A 719 -1.88 13.08 -28.27
C ASP A 719 -2.47 12.21 -27.14
N LEU A 720 -1.87 11.03 -26.97
CA LEU A 720 -2.07 10.10 -25.87
C LEU A 720 -0.74 9.65 -25.27
N GLY A 721 -0.70 9.63 -23.94
CA GLY A 721 0.47 9.36 -23.11
C GLY A 721 0.76 10.53 -22.17
N GLY A 722 1.30 10.26 -20.98
CA GLY A 722 1.52 11.27 -19.94
C GLY A 722 0.56 11.13 -18.75
N SER A 723 0.49 12.16 -17.90
CA SER A 723 -0.21 12.07 -16.61
C SER A 723 -1.72 12.38 -16.67
N HIS A 724 -2.17 12.95 -17.79
CA HIS A 724 -3.55 13.39 -18.03
C HIS A 724 -4.28 12.60 -19.12
N THR A 725 -3.63 11.64 -19.77
CA THR A 725 -4.23 10.84 -20.84
C THR A 725 -4.03 9.34 -20.59
N LEU A 726 -3.16 8.65 -21.33
CA LEU A 726 -2.81 7.26 -21.08
C LEU A 726 -1.67 7.17 -20.05
N ARG A 727 -2.01 7.01 -18.78
CA ARG A 727 -1.03 6.99 -17.69
C ARG A 727 -0.08 5.81 -17.81
N GLY A 728 1.20 6.04 -17.49
CA GLY A 728 2.27 5.05 -17.59
C GLY A 728 2.96 5.01 -18.96
N TYR A 729 2.33 5.51 -20.02
CA TYR A 729 3.03 5.81 -21.27
C TYR A 729 3.75 7.17 -21.15
N GLN A 730 4.84 7.33 -21.89
CA GLN A 730 5.55 8.62 -21.98
C GLN A 730 4.62 9.69 -22.59
N PHE A 731 4.84 10.95 -22.22
CA PHE A 731 4.07 12.07 -22.77
C PHE A 731 4.14 12.09 -24.31
N GLY A 732 2.99 12.26 -24.96
CA GLY A 732 2.91 12.30 -26.42
C GLY A 732 3.29 11.00 -27.15
N ARG A 733 3.21 9.84 -26.48
CA ARG A 733 3.61 8.53 -27.02
C ARG A 733 2.90 8.17 -28.33
N PHE A 734 1.62 8.53 -28.45
CA PHE A 734 0.83 8.35 -29.66
C PHE A 734 0.23 9.69 -30.04
N ARG A 735 0.26 10.03 -31.33
CA ARG A 735 -0.25 11.30 -31.82
C ARG A 735 -0.77 11.18 -33.23
N ASP A 736 -1.91 11.78 -33.50
CA ASP A 736 -2.53 11.82 -34.83
C ASP A 736 -3.63 12.88 -34.88
N ARG A 737 -4.27 13.08 -36.04
CA ARG A 737 -5.31 14.11 -36.26
C ARG A 737 -6.52 13.97 -35.33
N ASN A 738 -6.90 12.73 -34.99
CA ASN A 738 -8.03 12.44 -34.12
C ASN A 738 -7.58 11.58 -32.93
N ARG A 739 -8.26 11.72 -31.79
CA ARG A 739 -8.05 10.86 -30.62
C ARG A 739 -9.35 10.44 -29.96
N LEU A 740 -9.31 9.29 -29.32
CA LEU A 740 -10.29 8.79 -28.36
C LEU A 740 -9.56 8.37 -27.09
N LEU A 741 -10.06 8.81 -25.94
CA LEU A 741 -9.58 8.44 -24.61
C LEU A 741 -10.79 8.08 -23.74
N LEU A 742 -10.71 6.95 -23.07
CA LEU A 742 -11.64 6.51 -22.04
C LEU A 742 -10.84 6.19 -20.78
N SER A 743 -11.26 6.73 -19.64
CA SER A 743 -10.63 6.47 -18.35
C SER A 743 -11.68 6.08 -17.32
N ALA A 744 -11.36 5.08 -16.49
CA ALA A 744 -12.15 4.68 -15.35
C ALA A 744 -11.27 4.66 -14.10
N GLU A 745 -11.74 5.29 -13.03
CA GLU A 745 -11.05 5.31 -11.75
C GLU A 745 -12.00 4.91 -10.61
N TYR A 746 -11.54 4.02 -9.74
CA TYR A 746 -12.16 3.73 -8.47
C TYR A 746 -11.36 4.40 -7.36
N ARG A 747 -11.85 5.54 -6.87
CA ARG A 747 -11.21 6.37 -5.83
C ARG A 747 -11.78 6.05 -4.45
N TRP A 748 -10.96 6.05 -3.42
CA TRP A 748 -11.41 5.94 -2.03
C TRP A 748 -10.60 6.81 -1.08
N THR A 749 -11.28 7.30 -0.05
CA THR A 749 -10.67 8.11 1.01
C THR A 749 -9.80 7.25 1.91
N ALA A 750 -8.48 7.41 1.80
CA ALA A 750 -7.52 6.78 2.69
C ALA A 750 -7.25 7.62 3.96
N GLY A 751 -7.56 8.92 3.91
CA GLY A 751 -7.55 9.85 5.04
C GLY A 751 -8.18 11.19 4.66
N SER A 752 -8.26 12.15 5.59
CA SER A 752 -8.95 13.43 5.36
C SER A 752 -8.40 14.27 4.19
N PHE A 753 -7.18 13.97 3.72
CA PHE A 753 -6.44 14.72 2.70
C PHE A 753 -5.71 13.79 1.71
N VAL A 754 -6.03 12.50 1.75
CA VAL A 754 -5.38 11.47 0.92
C VAL A 754 -6.45 10.57 0.33
N ASP A 755 -6.50 10.55 -1.00
CA ASP A 755 -7.29 9.61 -1.76
C ASP A 755 -6.36 8.61 -2.46
N MET A 756 -6.80 7.37 -2.49
CA MET A 756 -6.20 6.33 -3.29
C MET A 756 -7.10 6.04 -4.49
N ALA A 757 -6.53 5.60 -5.60
CA ALA A 757 -7.29 5.26 -6.80
C ALA A 757 -6.75 3.97 -7.45
N LEU A 758 -7.64 3.10 -7.90
CA LEU A 758 -7.34 2.14 -8.95
C LEU A 758 -7.81 2.74 -10.26
N PHE A 759 -7.02 2.68 -11.32
CA PHE A 759 -7.43 3.24 -12.60
C PHE A 759 -7.13 2.31 -13.77
N ALA A 760 -7.92 2.47 -14.82
CA ALA A 760 -7.69 1.89 -16.13
C ALA A 760 -7.95 2.96 -17.19
N ASP A 761 -6.98 3.21 -18.05
CA ASP A 761 -7.10 4.10 -19.20
C ASP A 761 -7.01 3.28 -20.48
N THR A 762 -7.80 3.68 -21.48
CA THR A 762 -7.71 3.14 -22.81
C THR A 762 -7.96 4.19 -23.87
N GLY A 763 -7.28 4.08 -25.02
CA GLY A 763 -7.40 5.10 -26.05
C GLY A 763 -6.70 4.75 -27.34
N LYS A 764 -7.00 5.52 -28.38
CA LYS A 764 -6.49 5.36 -29.74
C LYS A 764 -6.38 6.72 -30.40
N VAL A 765 -5.35 6.89 -31.23
CA VAL A 765 -5.22 8.01 -32.17
C VAL A 765 -5.43 7.51 -33.60
N ALA A 766 -5.95 8.33 -34.48
CA ALA A 766 -6.14 7.95 -35.89
C ALA A 766 -6.16 9.16 -36.82
N GLU A 767 -5.76 8.93 -38.08
CA GLU A 767 -5.77 9.94 -39.12
C GLU A 767 -7.20 10.35 -39.51
N ARG A 768 -8.13 9.39 -39.58
CA ARG A 768 -9.55 9.61 -39.87
C ARG A 768 -10.39 9.41 -38.62
N PHE A 769 -11.43 10.23 -38.47
CA PHE A 769 -12.37 10.10 -37.36
C PHE A 769 -13.12 8.75 -37.37
N SER A 770 -13.41 8.21 -38.56
CA SER A 770 -14.05 6.89 -38.74
C SER A 770 -13.25 5.73 -38.16
N ASP A 771 -11.93 5.90 -38.03
CA ASP A 771 -11.01 4.85 -37.62
C ASP A 771 -10.84 4.83 -36.09
N LEU A 772 -11.54 5.71 -35.35
CA LEU A 772 -11.66 5.68 -33.89
C LEU A 772 -12.66 4.61 -33.40
N ASP A 773 -12.53 3.40 -33.92
CA ASP A 773 -13.24 2.23 -33.41
C ASP A 773 -12.67 1.74 -32.05
N LEU A 774 -13.35 0.77 -31.45
CA LEU A 774 -12.92 0.12 -30.20
C LEU A 774 -11.87 -0.98 -30.42
N GLN A 775 -11.31 -1.11 -31.62
CA GLN A 775 -10.26 -2.09 -31.93
C GLN A 775 -8.87 -1.48 -31.76
N ASN A 776 -7.90 -2.31 -31.37
CA ASN A 776 -6.50 -1.91 -31.22
C ASN A 776 -6.26 -0.73 -30.25
N LEU A 777 -7.14 -0.55 -29.26
CA LEU A 777 -6.94 0.44 -28.21
C LEU A 777 -5.66 0.15 -27.43
N LYS A 778 -4.92 1.20 -27.09
CA LYS A 778 -3.84 1.14 -26.11
C LYS A 778 -4.47 1.15 -24.73
N THR A 779 -3.88 0.41 -23.80
CA THR A 779 -4.42 0.22 -22.46
C THR A 779 -3.34 0.43 -21.43
N SER A 780 -3.68 1.08 -20.35
CA SER A 780 -2.88 1.13 -19.13
C SER A 780 -3.76 0.97 -17.91
N TYR A 781 -3.20 0.41 -16.84
CA TYR A 781 -3.91 0.28 -15.57
C TYR A 781 -2.92 0.36 -14.42
N GLY A 782 -3.38 0.85 -13.27
CA GLY A 782 -2.47 1.18 -12.20
C GLY A 782 -3.12 1.57 -10.88
N VAL A 783 -2.26 2.00 -9.97
CA VAL A 783 -2.59 2.51 -8.65
C VAL A 783 -2.13 3.96 -8.55
N GLY A 784 -2.98 4.82 -7.99
CA GLY A 784 -2.71 6.23 -7.80
C GLY A 784 -2.90 6.64 -6.34
N LEU A 785 -2.08 7.59 -5.89
CA LEU A 785 -2.22 8.28 -4.62
C LEU A 785 -2.38 9.78 -4.92
N THR A 786 -3.43 10.39 -4.39
CA THR A 786 -3.77 11.80 -4.55
C THR A 786 -3.72 12.48 -3.18
N LEU A 787 -2.84 13.45 -3.02
CA LEU A 787 -2.85 14.39 -1.90
C LEU A 787 -3.74 15.58 -2.28
N HIS A 788 -4.72 15.89 -1.44
CA HIS A 788 -5.69 16.95 -1.72
C HIS A 788 -6.03 17.75 -0.44
N THR A 789 -6.47 18.99 -0.61
CA THR A 789 -7.20 19.74 0.41
C THR A 789 -8.70 19.52 0.25
N LEU A 790 -9.54 20.24 1.00
CA LEU A 790 -11.00 20.13 0.86
C LEU A 790 -11.51 20.49 -0.55
N THR A 791 -10.76 21.29 -1.32
CA THR A 791 -11.23 21.79 -2.62
C THR A 791 -10.21 21.67 -3.74
N ARG A 792 -8.97 21.25 -3.48
CA ARG A 792 -7.86 21.26 -4.46
C ARG A 792 -6.99 20.02 -4.39
N THR A 793 -6.68 19.44 -5.55
CA THR A 793 -5.61 18.44 -5.68
C THR A 793 -4.24 19.11 -5.58
N VAL A 794 -3.38 18.63 -4.67
CA VAL A 794 -2.02 19.14 -4.46
C VAL A 794 -1.03 18.36 -5.31
N THR A 795 -1.06 17.03 -5.23
CA THR A 795 -0.14 16.16 -5.97
C THR A 795 -0.73 14.78 -6.18
N ARG A 796 -0.41 14.17 -7.31
CA ARG A 796 -0.73 12.80 -7.68
C ARG A 796 0.56 12.02 -7.96
N ILE A 797 0.61 10.80 -7.44
CA ILE A 797 1.68 9.83 -7.67
C ILE A 797 1.03 8.57 -8.19
N GLU A 798 1.38 8.14 -9.39
CA GLU A 798 0.69 7.04 -10.07
C GLU A 798 1.66 6.05 -10.69
N LEU A 799 1.46 4.78 -10.38
CA LEU A 799 2.21 3.66 -10.93
C LEU A 799 1.30 2.86 -11.87
N ALA A 800 1.63 2.84 -13.16
CA ALA A 800 0.85 2.18 -14.19
C ALA A 800 1.65 1.09 -14.92
N ARG A 801 0.97 0.01 -15.28
CA ARG A 801 1.44 -1.02 -16.20
C ARG A 801 0.88 -0.74 -17.60
N THR A 802 1.74 -0.80 -18.59
CA THR A 802 1.44 -0.62 -20.01
C THR A 802 2.06 -1.76 -20.83
N ARG A 803 1.82 -1.78 -22.16
CA ARG A 803 2.54 -2.70 -23.06
C ARG A 803 4.05 -2.41 -23.13
N ASP A 804 4.44 -1.14 -22.95
CA ASP A 804 5.84 -0.71 -23.03
C ASP A 804 6.59 -0.94 -21.69
N GLY A 805 5.89 -1.37 -20.64
CA GLY A 805 6.48 -1.68 -19.34
C GLY A 805 5.72 -1.05 -18.16
N MET A 806 6.43 -0.79 -17.07
CA MET A 806 5.87 -0.12 -15.89
C MET A 806 6.35 1.34 -15.87
N GLY A 807 5.42 2.28 -15.69
CA GLY A 807 5.69 3.71 -15.67
C GLY A 807 5.23 4.34 -14.36
N LEU A 808 6.06 5.24 -13.82
CA LEU A 808 5.74 6.08 -12.66
C LEU A 808 5.53 7.51 -13.14
N SER A 809 4.45 8.15 -12.71
CA SER A 809 4.13 9.54 -13.06
C SER A 809 3.82 10.37 -11.82
N PHE A 810 4.19 11.65 -11.90
CA PHE A 810 3.94 12.66 -10.89
C PHE A 810 3.19 13.82 -11.56
N SER A 811 2.06 14.23 -10.97
CA SER A 811 1.25 15.34 -11.47
C SER A 811 0.83 16.25 -10.32
N PHE A 812 0.63 17.53 -10.61
CA PHE A 812 0.24 18.56 -9.64
C PHE A 812 -1.17 19.12 -9.92
N SER A 813 -1.95 18.35 -10.69
CA SER A 813 -3.29 18.66 -11.18
C SER A 813 -4.18 17.41 -11.10
N PRO A 814 -5.52 17.56 -11.10
CA PRO A 814 -6.44 16.42 -11.15
C PRO A 814 -6.22 15.57 -12.42
N SER A 815 -6.63 14.30 -12.41
CA SER A 815 -6.50 13.42 -13.59
C SER A 815 -7.37 13.94 -14.73
N PHE A 816 -8.57 14.36 -14.38
CA PHE A 816 -9.59 15.03 -15.17
C PHE A 816 -10.62 15.64 -14.21
#